data_AF-A0A9X1I8S6-F1
#
_entry.id   AF-A0A9X1I8S6-F1
#
_cell.length_a   1.000
_cell.length_b   1.000
_cell.length_c   1.000
_cell.angle_alpha   90.00
_cell.angle_beta   90.00
_cell.angle_gamma   90.00
#
_symmetry.space_group_name_H-M   'P 1'
#
loop_
_entity.id
_entity.type
_entity.pdbx_description
1 polymer ?
#
loop_
_entity_poly.entity_id
_entity_poly.type
_entity_poly.pdbx_seq_one_letter_code
_entity_poly.pdbx_strand_id
1 'polypeptide(L)'
;MQTVYAGTAGADSFDASTGRATDITVFRNLGANDTAIGGAGADRFSSTGTGASMSGGGGNDQFFIALSNTPGGARDSIDGGAGRDELIIAASSYQMTAAVQAELGRLAGFLAGAGDPDARFISDILRLDMTGVEVARVRLDGVLKTLAELLPGPTAAADSFQAEEDSPITVGAAQGLLANDSGSGALAVTAGTLATALGGSVTIATDGSFTYSPAANANGTDSFSYTVTDALGRTTTGTATIEVAAVNDAPVLAAALADQSVTAGDAFSFTIPAGSFTDPDAGTTLTYSARSADGSALPAWLSFDAATGAFSGTPATAGTFSVTVTASDGSLSASDSFDIVVAQGSLSVSLSSLTADQGFKIIGEAAGDNAGISVSDAGDVNGDGYADLLIGAYGNAAAGYYAGAAYVVFGSAAGATVDLAQVAAGTGGFKIIAETSVNVAGYAVSAAGDVNGDGLADLLVSAHGHDPYYRPDVGAAYVVFGKTDGSAVRLSDVAAGIGGFKIVGEGDWDRAGFALSAAGDLNGDGYADLLVSAVTHDVASQTWIDEYWVPYLYYDDYTREYYDLGYYDGGYYYTTDYAPDAGAAYVVWGKADGGQVWLSNVADGYGGFKITGEAADDNAGYAVANIGDLNNDGITDLLIGAPYNDGNGDNAGAAYVVFGKANGMGVTLADIAAGTGGFKIIGEAAGDTAGITVTGAGDVNGDGIADLLVGANYNDAAGDNAGAAYVVFGKADTATVNLADVAAGIGGFKIVGEAAGDEAGRAVAAAGDVNGDGYADLLVGAPYNDAEGILDAGAVYLVFGKASGTAVDLADIARGIGGFKINGASYRDETGFSVSAAGDVNGDSYADLLIGANFDDTKGTDAGAAYVLYGRADWIG
;
A
#
# COMPACT_ATOMS: atom_id res chain seq x y z
N MET A 1 9.97 -31.62 95.41
CA MET A 1 9.96 -30.19 95.79
C MET A 1 10.34 -30.01 97.25
N GLN A 2 11.61 -29.74 97.51
CA GLN A 2 12.04 -29.17 98.78
C GLN A 2 12.11 -27.66 98.55
N THR A 3 11.20 -26.89 99.15
CA THR A 3 11.25 -25.43 99.07
C THR A 3 12.24 -24.95 100.12
N VAL A 4 13.32 -24.30 99.68
CA VAL A 4 14.30 -23.70 100.58
C VAL A 4 14.06 -22.19 100.60
N TYR A 5 13.94 -21.63 101.80
CA TYR A 5 13.81 -20.19 102.03
C TYR A 5 15.13 -19.67 102.61
N ALA A 6 15.77 -18.72 101.93
CA ALA A 6 16.86 -17.92 102.51
C ALA A 6 16.25 -16.85 103.43
N GLY A 7 16.97 -16.49 104.50
CA GLY A 7 16.47 -15.56 105.51
C GLY A 7 16.49 -14.12 105.00
N THR A 8 15.60 -13.25 105.48
CA THR A 8 15.44 -11.88 104.95
C THR A 8 16.53 -10.87 105.40
N ALA A 9 17.65 -11.29 106.00
CA ALA A 9 18.70 -10.37 106.44
C ALA A 9 20.09 -11.03 106.57
N GLY A 10 20.99 -10.73 105.63
CA GLY A 10 22.36 -11.26 105.55
C GLY A 10 22.67 -11.78 104.14
N ALA A 11 23.95 -11.91 103.78
CA ALA A 11 24.34 -12.61 102.56
C ALA A 11 24.31 -14.12 102.84
N ASP A 12 23.32 -14.82 102.30
CA ASP A 12 23.15 -16.26 102.48
C ASP A 12 23.71 -17.00 101.25
N SER A 13 24.41 -18.12 101.49
CA SER A 13 24.93 -18.99 100.43
C SER A 13 24.31 -20.38 100.53
N PHE A 14 23.73 -20.85 99.44
CA PHE A 14 23.16 -22.19 99.31
C PHE A 14 23.74 -22.91 98.11
N ASP A 15 24.16 -24.16 98.33
CA ASP A 15 24.77 -25.01 97.32
C ASP A 15 24.09 -26.39 97.31
N ALA A 16 23.30 -26.65 96.26
CA ALA A 16 22.64 -27.93 96.03
C ALA A 16 23.51 -28.94 95.28
N SER A 17 24.69 -28.55 94.79
CA SER A 17 25.52 -29.34 93.86
C SER A 17 26.02 -30.67 94.43
N THR A 18 25.97 -30.85 95.76
CA THR A 18 26.47 -32.06 96.46
C THR A 18 25.36 -32.98 97.00
N GLY A 19 24.07 -32.65 96.80
CA GLY A 19 22.93 -33.41 97.33
C GLY A 19 22.21 -34.30 96.30
N ARG A 20 21.68 -35.45 96.72
CA ARG A 20 20.83 -36.39 95.92
C ARG A 20 19.43 -35.85 95.56
N ALA A 21 19.25 -34.54 95.40
CA ALA A 21 17.98 -33.96 95.01
C ALA A 21 17.80 -34.07 93.49
N THR A 22 17.35 -35.23 93.02
CA THR A 22 17.08 -35.47 91.59
C THR A 22 15.71 -34.92 91.16
N ASP A 23 15.15 -33.92 91.85
CA ASP A 23 13.79 -33.43 91.55
C ASP A 23 13.55 -31.97 92.01
N ILE A 24 13.21 -31.10 91.05
CA ILE A 24 12.96 -29.64 91.09
C ILE A 24 13.23 -28.97 92.46
N THR A 25 14.37 -28.29 92.58
CA THR A 25 14.65 -27.40 93.70
C THR A 25 14.13 -26.00 93.37
N VAL A 26 13.26 -25.46 94.22
CA VAL A 26 12.71 -24.12 94.04
C VAL A 26 13.30 -23.20 95.09
N PHE A 27 14.16 -22.28 94.67
CA PHE A 27 14.68 -21.18 95.49
C PHE A 27 13.74 -19.99 95.35
N ARG A 28 12.96 -19.70 96.40
CA ARG A 28 12.08 -18.53 96.43
C ARG A 28 12.67 -17.44 97.32
N ASN A 29 12.78 -16.24 96.75
CA ASN A 29 13.15 -14.99 97.41
C ASN A 29 14.59 -14.94 97.91
N LEU A 30 15.54 -15.01 96.98
CA LEU A 30 16.91 -14.57 97.27
C LEU A 30 16.90 -13.07 97.58
N GLY A 31 17.46 -12.74 98.73
CA GLY A 31 17.73 -11.39 99.20
C GLY A 31 18.89 -10.75 98.45
N ALA A 32 19.23 -9.52 98.83
CA ALA A 32 20.33 -8.81 98.22
C ALA A 32 21.69 -9.47 98.56
N ASN A 33 22.49 -9.77 97.53
CA ASN A 33 23.81 -10.43 97.63
C ASN A 33 23.81 -11.91 98.07
N ASP A 34 22.68 -12.61 97.93
CA ASP A 34 22.64 -14.06 98.16
C ASP A 34 23.29 -14.83 97.01
N THR A 35 23.82 -16.02 97.29
CA THR A 35 24.35 -16.95 96.27
C THR A 35 23.61 -18.27 96.31
N ALA A 36 23.08 -18.72 95.18
CA ALA A 36 22.41 -20.01 95.03
C ALA A 36 23.00 -20.79 93.85
N ILE A 37 23.41 -22.04 94.12
CA ILE A 37 23.95 -22.96 93.11
C ILE A 37 23.03 -24.20 93.03
N GLY A 38 22.52 -24.47 91.83
CA GLY A 38 21.68 -25.59 91.47
C GLY A 38 22.44 -26.91 91.29
N GLY A 39 21.68 -27.97 91.07
CA GLY A 39 22.16 -29.33 90.85
C GLY A 39 22.20 -29.71 89.36
N ALA A 40 22.02 -31.00 89.07
CA ALA A 40 21.99 -31.54 87.71
C ALA A 40 20.54 -31.77 87.18
N GLY A 41 19.54 -31.14 87.79
CA GLY A 41 18.13 -31.22 87.36
C GLY A 41 17.54 -29.83 87.18
N ALA A 42 16.35 -29.73 86.58
CA ALA A 42 15.68 -28.45 86.31
C ALA A 42 15.36 -27.69 87.61
N ASP A 43 16.08 -26.60 87.84
CA ASP A 43 16.01 -25.77 89.03
C ASP A 43 15.32 -24.43 88.72
N ARG A 44 14.73 -23.84 89.78
CA ARG A 44 14.03 -22.57 89.66
C ARG A 44 14.50 -21.59 90.71
N PHE A 45 15.06 -20.48 90.25
CA PHE A 45 15.59 -19.41 91.08
C PHE A 45 14.67 -18.21 91.04
N SER A 46 14.53 -17.50 92.16
CA SER A 46 13.78 -16.26 92.21
C SER A 46 14.47 -15.26 93.13
N SER A 47 14.90 -14.13 92.56
CA SER A 47 15.43 -12.98 93.30
C SER A 47 14.38 -11.89 93.43
N THR A 48 14.30 -11.29 94.62
CA THR A 48 13.49 -10.09 94.89
C THR A 48 14.34 -8.87 95.29
N GLY A 49 15.67 -9.05 95.39
CA GLY A 49 16.66 -8.03 95.73
C GLY A 49 17.65 -7.75 94.60
N THR A 50 18.72 -6.99 94.87
CA THR A 50 19.82 -6.74 93.91
C THR A 50 21.11 -7.37 94.41
N GLY A 51 21.97 -7.87 93.52
CA GLY A 51 23.26 -8.48 93.86
C GLY A 51 23.27 -10.00 93.96
N ALA A 52 22.16 -10.69 93.66
CA ALA A 52 22.06 -12.14 93.80
C ALA A 52 22.89 -12.87 92.74
N SER A 53 23.63 -13.90 93.13
CA SER A 53 24.34 -14.80 92.23
C SER A 53 23.62 -16.14 92.15
N MET A 54 23.17 -16.52 90.96
CA MET A 54 22.39 -17.74 90.70
C MET A 54 23.10 -18.56 89.62
N SER A 55 23.38 -19.83 89.90
CA SER A 55 23.96 -20.76 88.94
C SER A 55 23.07 -21.99 88.81
N GLY A 56 22.65 -22.35 87.59
CA GLY A 56 21.71 -23.43 87.30
C GLY A 56 22.32 -24.82 87.44
N GLY A 57 23.54 -25.00 86.93
CA GLY A 57 24.23 -26.29 86.94
C GLY A 57 23.98 -27.04 85.63
N GLY A 58 23.34 -28.22 85.69
CA GLY A 58 22.95 -28.96 84.49
C GLY A 58 21.46 -29.22 84.46
N GLY A 59 20.79 -29.02 83.32
CA GLY A 59 19.32 -29.08 83.26
C GLY A 59 18.74 -27.93 82.44
N ASN A 60 17.41 -27.79 82.42
CA ASN A 60 16.77 -26.60 81.84
C ASN A 60 16.26 -25.76 83.00
N ASP A 61 16.97 -24.71 83.32
CA ASP A 61 16.77 -23.94 84.54
C ASP A 61 15.99 -22.65 84.27
N GLN A 62 15.28 -22.16 85.29
CA GLN A 62 14.50 -20.93 85.20
C GLN A 62 14.93 -19.92 86.25
N PHE A 63 15.26 -18.71 85.82
CA PHE A 63 15.66 -17.60 86.69
C PHE A 63 14.58 -16.53 86.69
N PHE A 64 14.02 -16.21 87.86
CA PHE A 64 13.01 -15.17 88.04
C PHE A 64 13.63 -13.95 88.70
N ILE A 65 13.66 -12.82 87.99
CA ILE A 65 14.21 -11.57 88.54
C ILE A 65 13.16 -10.49 88.47
N ALA A 66 13.00 -9.73 89.56
CA ALA A 66 12.15 -8.55 89.59
C ALA A 66 12.88 -7.34 88.97
N LEU A 67 12.17 -6.50 88.23
CA LEU A 67 12.70 -5.19 87.82
C LEU A 67 12.93 -4.32 89.07
N SER A 68 14.18 -3.92 89.29
CA SER A 68 14.58 -3.02 90.38
C SER A 68 14.68 -1.58 89.84
N ASN A 69 13.83 -0.69 90.36
CA ASN A 69 13.90 0.74 90.04
C ASN A 69 14.83 1.56 90.96
N THR A 70 15.64 0.90 91.79
CA THR A 70 16.57 1.59 92.70
C THR A 70 17.91 1.81 92.02
N PRO A 71 18.29 3.06 91.66
CA PRO A 71 19.61 3.34 91.10
C PRO A 71 20.69 3.04 92.14
N GLY A 72 21.70 2.24 91.77
CA GLY A 72 22.86 1.95 92.64
C GLY A 72 22.92 0.55 93.26
N GLY A 73 21.95 -0.34 93.00
CA GLY A 73 22.00 -1.75 93.41
C GLY A 73 23.14 -2.56 92.75
N ALA A 74 23.60 -3.62 93.43
CA ALA A 74 24.58 -4.57 92.90
C ALA A 74 24.00 -5.39 91.74
N ARG A 75 24.85 -5.97 90.88
CA ARG A 75 24.39 -6.75 89.72
C ARG A 75 23.90 -8.12 90.16
N ASP A 76 22.76 -8.56 89.63
CA ASP A 76 22.45 -9.98 89.70
C ASP A 76 23.32 -10.70 88.66
N SER A 77 23.94 -11.81 89.07
CA SER A 77 24.79 -12.66 88.25
C SER A 77 24.05 -13.96 88.00
N ILE A 78 23.87 -14.32 86.73
CA ILE A 78 23.19 -15.54 86.32
C ILE A 78 24.15 -16.36 85.46
N ASP A 79 24.31 -17.61 85.83
CA ASP A 79 24.96 -18.62 85.00
C ASP A 79 23.97 -19.75 84.77
N GLY A 80 23.49 -19.90 83.54
CA GLY A 80 22.57 -20.97 83.17
C GLY A 80 23.21 -22.35 83.33
N GLY A 81 24.52 -22.46 83.07
CA GLY A 81 25.19 -23.74 83.01
C GLY A 81 24.83 -24.51 81.72
N ALA A 82 24.62 -25.82 81.84
CA ALA A 82 24.42 -26.70 80.70
C ALA A 82 22.95 -27.11 80.51
N GLY A 83 22.34 -26.60 79.44
CA GLY A 83 21.02 -26.99 78.95
C GLY A 83 20.29 -25.78 78.36
N ARG A 84 18.95 -25.83 78.27
CA ARG A 84 18.16 -24.72 77.75
C ARG A 84 17.58 -23.90 78.89
N ASP A 85 18.29 -22.84 79.23
CA ASP A 85 17.98 -22.02 80.40
C ASP A 85 17.19 -20.76 80.05
N GLU A 86 16.26 -20.39 80.92
CA GLU A 86 15.28 -19.34 80.69
C GLU A 86 15.33 -18.26 81.78
N LEU A 87 15.56 -17.01 81.37
CA LEU A 87 15.36 -15.84 82.24
C LEU A 87 13.92 -15.34 82.11
N ILE A 88 13.24 -15.20 83.24
CA ILE A 88 11.91 -14.60 83.33
C ILE A 88 11.98 -13.34 84.19
N ILE A 89 11.82 -12.19 83.53
CA ILE A 89 11.81 -10.89 84.19
C ILE A 89 10.37 -10.61 84.64
N ALA A 90 10.16 -10.54 85.95
CA ALA A 90 8.86 -10.19 86.53
C ALA A 90 8.69 -8.66 86.53
N ALA A 91 7.69 -8.19 85.80
CA ALA A 91 7.31 -6.80 85.69
C ALA A 91 5.80 -6.64 85.95
N SER A 92 5.39 -5.48 86.48
CA SER A 92 3.97 -5.09 86.42
C SER A 92 3.73 -4.13 85.27
N SER A 93 2.49 -4.01 84.81
CA SER A 93 2.12 -3.02 83.78
C SER A 93 2.53 -1.59 84.14
N TYR A 94 2.54 -1.24 85.42
CA TYR A 94 3.01 0.06 85.93
C TYR A 94 4.51 0.32 85.67
N GLN A 95 5.31 -0.74 85.49
CA GLN A 95 6.76 -0.66 85.26
C GLN A 95 7.13 -0.62 83.77
N MET A 96 6.18 -0.84 82.86
CA MET A 96 6.44 -0.85 81.41
C MET A 96 6.44 0.57 80.82
N THR A 97 7.51 1.32 81.07
CA THR A 97 7.76 2.60 80.39
C THR A 97 8.40 2.37 79.02
N ALA A 98 8.36 3.37 78.14
CA ALA A 98 9.05 3.32 76.84
C ALA A 98 10.56 3.01 76.98
N ALA A 99 11.20 3.50 78.06
CA ALA A 99 12.60 3.21 78.36
C ALA A 99 12.81 1.73 78.75
N VAL A 100 11.91 1.15 79.53
CA VAL A 100 11.94 -0.28 79.90
C VAL A 100 11.70 -1.15 78.67
N GLN A 101 10.77 -0.77 77.80
CA GLN A 101 10.50 -1.50 76.54
C GLN A 101 11.69 -1.45 75.58
N ALA A 102 12.33 -0.29 75.42
CA ALA A 102 13.53 -0.16 74.61
C ALA A 102 14.67 -1.04 75.14
N GLU A 103 14.85 -1.07 76.46
CA GLU A 103 15.91 -1.84 77.10
C GLU A 103 15.69 -3.36 76.99
N LEU A 104 14.45 -3.78 77.15
CA LEU A 104 14.02 -5.15 76.87
C LEU A 104 14.25 -5.51 75.39
N GLY A 105 14.04 -4.58 74.46
CA GLY A 105 14.39 -4.78 73.05
C GLY A 105 15.89 -4.97 72.81
N ARG A 106 16.76 -4.22 73.52
CA ARG A 106 18.22 -4.40 73.43
C ARG A 106 18.66 -5.77 73.96
N LEU A 107 18.06 -6.23 75.06
CA LEU A 107 18.28 -7.58 75.60
C LEU A 107 17.84 -8.66 74.59
N ALA A 108 16.77 -8.43 73.83
CA ALA A 108 16.30 -9.35 72.79
C ALA A 108 17.31 -9.50 71.65
N GLY A 109 17.80 -8.37 71.15
CA GLY A 109 18.83 -8.35 70.11
C GLY A 109 20.12 -9.05 70.56
N PHE A 110 20.50 -8.87 71.84
CA PHE A 110 21.66 -9.55 72.43
C PHE A 110 21.52 -11.08 72.41
N LEU A 111 20.40 -11.61 72.91
CA LEU A 111 20.13 -13.05 72.95
C LEU A 111 19.95 -13.68 71.57
N ALA A 112 19.53 -12.91 70.57
CA ALA A 112 19.41 -13.34 69.18
C ALA A 112 20.77 -13.43 68.42
N GLY A 113 21.90 -13.26 69.12
CA GLY A 113 23.24 -13.46 68.57
C GLY A 113 23.91 -12.21 67.99
N ALA A 114 23.41 -11.01 68.28
CA ALA A 114 23.99 -9.75 67.81
C ALA A 114 25.14 -9.19 68.68
N GLY A 115 25.58 -9.90 69.73
CA GLY A 115 26.58 -9.39 70.68
C GLY A 115 27.45 -10.47 71.31
N ASP A 116 28.62 -10.04 71.79
CA ASP A 116 29.68 -10.82 72.43
C ASP A 116 29.15 -11.67 73.62
N PRO A 117 29.38 -12.99 73.67
CA PRO A 117 28.88 -13.86 74.74
C PRO A 117 29.41 -13.50 76.14
N ASP A 118 30.45 -12.67 76.25
CA ASP A 118 30.97 -12.14 77.52
C ASP A 118 30.47 -10.70 77.85
N ALA A 119 29.58 -10.13 77.05
CA ALA A 119 29.11 -8.76 77.24
C ALA A 119 28.04 -8.66 78.35
N ARG A 120 28.44 -8.00 79.45
CA ARG A 120 27.55 -7.69 80.58
C ARG A 120 26.51 -6.65 80.17
N PHE A 121 25.22 -6.93 80.37
CA PHE A 121 24.14 -5.97 80.08
C PHE A 121 23.90 -5.03 81.26
N ILE A 122 24.12 -3.73 81.04
CA ILE A 122 23.98 -2.72 82.09
C ILE A 122 23.15 -1.56 81.57
N SER A 123 22.01 -1.34 82.20
CA SER A 123 21.34 -0.04 82.23
C SER A 123 20.98 0.38 83.65
N ASP A 124 20.33 1.54 83.73
CA ASP A 124 19.80 2.09 84.98
C ASP A 124 18.66 1.25 85.58
N ILE A 125 18.07 0.34 84.80
CA ILE A 125 16.86 -0.41 85.17
C ILE A 125 17.09 -1.93 85.17
N LEU A 126 18.00 -2.45 84.33
CA LEU A 126 18.34 -3.87 84.28
C LEU A 126 19.87 -4.06 84.38
N ARG A 127 20.33 -4.62 85.50
CA ARG A 127 21.75 -4.84 85.79
C ARG A 127 22.04 -6.32 85.92
N LEU A 128 22.35 -6.96 84.81
CA LEU A 128 22.52 -8.42 84.73
C LEU A 128 23.88 -8.78 84.14
N ASP A 129 24.57 -9.69 84.81
CA ASP A 129 25.66 -10.47 84.21
C ASP A 129 25.09 -11.84 83.87
N MET A 130 25.14 -12.26 82.61
CA MET A 130 24.44 -13.45 82.14
C MET A 130 25.34 -14.28 81.26
N THR A 131 25.46 -15.56 81.58
CA THR A 131 26.16 -16.56 80.78
C THR A 131 25.28 -17.80 80.67
N GLY A 132 25.27 -18.48 79.52
CA GLY A 132 24.52 -19.73 79.32
C GLY A 132 22.98 -19.62 79.23
N VAL A 133 22.39 -18.41 79.18
CA VAL A 133 20.93 -18.23 79.06
C VAL A 133 20.54 -18.07 77.58
N GLU A 134 19.65 -18.94 77.08
CA GLU A 134 19.23 -18.94 75.66
C GLU A 134 17.94 -18.17 75.39
N VAL A 135 17.04 -18.05 76.38
CA VAL A 135 15.73 -17.42 76.19
C VAL A 135 15.43 -16.46 77.33
N ALA A 136 14.98 -15.24 76.99
CA ALA A 136 14.39 -14.32 77.95
C ALA A 136 12.91 -14.03 77.64
N ARG A 137 12.08 -14.08 78.68
CA ARG A 137 10.67 -13.70 78.65
C ARG A 137 10.38 -12.70 79.75
N VAL A 138 9.31 -11.94 79.60
CA VAL A 138 8.85 -11.01 80.62
C VAL A 138 7.49 -11.49 81.11
N ARG A 139 7.38 -11.68 82.42
CA ARG A 139 6.10 -11.96 83.06
C ARG A 139 5.45 -10.64 83.45
N LEU A 140 4.42 -10.23 82.71
CA LEU A 140 3.66 -9.01 82.94
C LEU A 140 2.30 -9.34 83.53
N ASP A 141 2.01 -8.84 84.74
CA ASP A 141 0.74 -9.06 85.46
C ASP A 141 0.27 -10.53 85.47
N GLY A 142 1.24 -11.44 85.62
CA GLY A 142 1.00 -12.89 85.68
C GLY A 142 1.11 -13.65 84.35
N VAL A 143 1.10 -12.94 83.21
CA VAL A 143 1.18 -13.52 81.85
C VAL A 143 2.61 -13.49 81.34
N LEU A 144 3.11 -14.61 80.82
CA LEU A 144 4.40 -14.64 80.12
C LEU A 144 4.23 -14.02 78.72
N LYS A 145 5.04 -13.01 78.41
CA LYS A 145 5.21 -12.44 77.07
C LYS A 145 6.62 -12.70 76.58
N THR A 146 6.73 -12.99 75.30
CA THR A 146 8.00 -12.95 74.58
C THR A 146 8.48 -11.51 74.47
N LEU A 147 9.78 -11.33 74.31
CA LEU A 147 10.39 -10.01 74.24
C LEU A 147 9.95 -9.23 72.99
N ALA A 148 9.62 -9.93 71.90
CA ALA A 148 9.09 -9.38 70.66
C ALA A 148 7.66 -8.81 70.80
N GLU A 149 6.85 -9.34 71.73
CA GLU A 149 5.48 -8.84 72.01
C GLU A 149 5.45 -7.52 72.80
N LEU A 150 6.62 -7.00 73.23
CA LEU A 150 6.75 -5.78 74.02
C LEU A 150 7.24 -4.57 73.24
N LEU A 151 7.70 -4.78 72.00
CA LEU A 151 8.17 -3.73 71.12
C LEU A 151 7.03 -3.24 70.22
N PRO A 152 6.95 -1.93 69.90
CA PRO A 152 5.91 -1.42 69.02
C PRO A 152 6.01 -2.08 67.65
N GLY A 153 4.89 -2.63 67.16
CA GLY A 153 4.79 -3.17 65.80
C GLY A 153 5.00 -2.09 64.74
N PRO A 154 5.26 -2.47 63.47
CA PRO A 154 5.28 -1.51 62.40
C PRO A 154 3.91 -0.84 62.27
N THR A 155 3.91 0.48 62.14
CA THR A 155 2.74 1.31 61.90
C THR A 155 3.02 2.11 60.64
N ALA A 156 2.21 1.88 59.60
CA ALA A 156 2.27 2.64 58.36
C ALA A 156 1.33 3.85 58.43
N ALA A 157 1.83 5.03 58.13
CA ALA A 157 1.03 6.23 57.96
C ALA A 157 0.58 6.35 56.49
N ALA A 158 -0.47 7.14 56.22
CA ALA A 158 -0.94 7.36 54.86
C ALA A 158 -0.01 8.33 54.12
N ASP A 159 0.32 8.01 52.87
CA ASP A 159 1.16 8.85 52.01
C ASP A 159 0.35 9.58 50.95
N SER A 160 0.82 10.77 50.57
CA SER A 160 0.18 11.59 49.54
C SER A 160 1.25 12.21 48.64
N PHE A 161 1.09 12.01 47.34
CA PHE A 161 1.98 12.52 46.29
C PHE A 161 1.17 13.24 45.20
N GLN A 162 1.88 13.94 44.33
CA GLN A 162 1.31 14.63 43.16
C GLN A 162 2.07 14.16 41.92
N ALA A 163 1.35 13.96 40.83
CA ALA A 163 1.88 13.68 39.50
C ALA A 163 1.09 14.48 38.47
N GLU A 164 1.65 14.63 37.28
CA GLU A 164 0.91 15.01 36.08
C GLU A 164 0.70 13.72 35.28
N GLU A 165 -0.41 13.61 34.55
CA GLU A 165 -0.60 12.49 33.65
C GLU A 165 0.49 12.46 32.56
N ASP A 166 0.69 11.28 31.97
CA ASP A 166 1.71 10.97 30.95
C ASP A 166 3.18 11.18 31.36
N SER A 167 3.43 11.63 32.58
CA SER A 167 4.76 11.94 33.10
C SER A 167 5.11 11.10 34.33
N PRO A 168 6.08 10.16 34.21
CA PRO A 168 6.54 9.39 35.36
C PRO A 168 7.23 10.26 36.41
N ILE A 169 6.98 9.96 37.69
CA ILE A 169 7.66 10.60 38.83
C ILE A 169 8.54 9.58 39.56
N THR A 170 9.66 10.04 40.12
CA THR A 170 10.52 9.23 40.99
C THR A 170 10.66 9.92 42.35
N VAL A 171 10.31 9.20 43.42
CA VAL A 171 10.38 9.69 44.80
C VAL A 171 11.49 8.94 45.54
N GLY A 172 12.48 9.69 46.03
CA GLY A 172 13.60 9.14 46.78
C GLY A 172 13.21 8.74 48.20
N ALA A 173 13.98 7.82 48.81
CA ALA A 173 13.66 7.22 50.11
C ALA A 173 13.41 8.22 51.26
N ALA A 174 14.06 9.40 51.24
CA ALA A 174 13.88 10.44 52.25
C ALA A 174 12.46 11.05 52.29
N GLN A 175 11.72 10.91 51.19
CA GLN A 175 10.34 11.39 51.02
C GLN A 175 9.40 10.25 50.61
N GLY A 176 9.92 9.03 50.54
CA GLY A 176 9.21 7.85 50.05
C GLY A 176 8.32 7.22 51.12
N LEU A 177 7.89 5.99 50.84
CA LEU A 177 6.82 5.30 51.59
C LEU A 177 7.14 5.08 53.07
N LEU A 178 8.41 5.07 53.46
CA LEU A 178 8.82 4.83 54.85
C LEU A 178 9.09 6.13 55.64
N ALA A 179 8.98 7.31 55.02
CA ALA A 179 9.44 8.57 55.61
C ALA A 179 8.64 9.01 56.85
N ASN A 180 7.38 8.59 56.94
CA ASN A 180 6.42 8.88 58.02
C ASN A 180 6.04 7.64 58.86
N ASP A 181 6.66 6.49 58.58
CA ASP A 181 6.37 5.22 59.22
C ASP A 181 7.17 5.01 60.51
N SER A 182 6.66 4.14 61.38
CA SER A 182 7.35 3.81 62.64
C SER A 182 7.29 2.33 62.96
N GLY A 183 8.30 1.83 63.68
CA GLY A 183 8.35 0.43 64.11
C GLY A 183 9.65 0.12 64.83
N SER A 184 9.92 -1.17 65.02
CA SER A 184 11.11 -1.61 65.75
C SER A 184 12.29 -1.85 64.81
N GLY A 185 13.32 -1.01 64.94
CA GLY A 185 14.52 -1.09 64.11
C GLY A 185 14.33 -0.46 62.72
N ALA A 186 15.19 -0.82 61.77
CA ALA A 186 15.06 -0.35 60.39
C ALA A 186 13.82 -0.95 59.74
N LEU A 187 13.04 -0.11 59.06
CA LEU A 187 11.89 -0.53 58.27
C LEU A 187 12.32 -0.83 56.84
N ALA A 188 11.63 -1.77 56.20
CA ALA A 188 11.76 -2.06 54.78
C ALA A 188 10.38 -2.28 54.16
N VAL A 189 10.23 -1.99 52.88
CA VAL A 189 9.03 -2.36 52.11
C VAL A 189 9.32 -3.57 51.22
N THR A 190 8.27 -4.32 50.86
CA THR A 190 8.41 -5.39 49.86
C THR A 190 8.63 -4.78 48.48
N ALA A 191 9.83 -4.97 47.93
CA ALA A 191 10.18 -4.47 46.60
C ALA A 191 9.42 -5.24 45.51
N GLY A 192 9.07 -4.53 44.44
CA GLY A 192 8.35 -5.10 43.30
C GLY A 192 7.63 -4.04 42.48
N THR A 193 6.95 -4.50 41.43
CA THR A 193 6.11 -3.67 40.57
C THR A 193 4.64 -4.02 40.83
N LEU A 194 3.82 -3.00 41.05
CA LEU A 194 2.40 -3.11 41.30
C LEU A 194 1.63 -2.30 40.26
N ALA A 195 0.44 -2.78 39.91
CA ALA A 195 -0.55 -1.95 39.22
C ALA A 195 -1.27 -1.06 40.24
N THR A 196 -1.65 0.14 39.82
CA THR A 196 -2.41 1.09 40.66
C THR A 196 -3.90 1.03 40.35
N ALA A 197 -4.71 1.69 41.18
CA ALA A 197 -6.17 1.69 41.04
C ALA A 197 -6.66 2.33 39.73
N LEU A 198 -5.94 3.33 39.22
CA LEU A 198 -6.22 4.02 37.95
C LEU A 198 -5.52 3.36 36.74
N GLY A 199 -4.91 2.18 36.93
CA GLY A 199 -4.31 1.39 35.84
C GLY A 199 -2.85 1.75 35.50
N GLY A 200 -2.23 2.68 36.24
CA GLY A 200 -0.80 2.96 36.16
C GLY A 200 0.06 1.86 36.78
N SER A 201 1.38 2.10 36.83
CA SER A 201 2.34 1.19 37.46
C SER A 201 3.23 1.89 38.47
N VAL A 202 3.56 1.20 39.56
CA VAL A 202 4.53 1.67 40.54
C VAL A 202 5.61 0.61 40.77
N THR A 203 6.88 1.00 40.71
CA THR A 203 8.01 0.14 41.05
C THR A 203 8.63 0.62 42.33
N ILE A 204 8.62 -0.23 43.36
CA ILE A 204 9.03 0.07 44.73
C ILE A 204 10.35 -0.63 45.04
N ALA A 205 11.30 0.08 45.65
CA ALA A 205 12.54 -0.47 46.19
C ALA A 205 12.44 -0.72 47.70
N THR A 206 13.29 -1.60 48.25
CA THR A 206 13.20 -2.03 49.67
C THR A 206 13.38 -0.90 50.67
N ASP A 207 14.02 0.21 50.28
CA ASP A 207 14.25 1.39 51.13
C ASP A 207 13.08 2.39 51.15
N GLY A 208 11.97 2.08 50.46
CA GLY A 208 10.78 2.93 50.40
C GLY A 208 10.80 3.95 49.27
N SER A 209 11.87 4.03 48.46
CA SER A 209 11.83 4.80 47.21
C SER A 209 10.98 4.10 46.15
N PHE A 210 10.38 4.88 45.25
CA PHE A 210 9.56 4.33 44.18
C PHE A 210 9.53 5.22 42.92
N THR A 211 9.18 4.60 41.79
CA THR A 211 8.85 5.29 40.54
C THR A 211 7.40 4.97 40.19
N TYR A 212 6.59 6.00 39.98
CA TYR A 212 5.21 5.89 39.53
C TYR A 212 5.11 6.34 38.07
N SER A 213 4.43 5.55 37.25
CA SER A 213 4.05 5.88 35.88
C SER A 213 2.53 5.86 35.79
N PRO A 214 1.87 7.01 35.55
CA PRO A 214 0.44 7.06 35.28
C PRO A 214 0.06 6.18 34.08
N ALA A 215 -1.20 5.77 34.00
CA ALA A 215 -1.77 5.28 32.74
C ALA A 215 -1.94 6.47 31.78
N ALA A 216 -1.87 6.21 30.47
CA ALA A 216 -2.03 7.25 29.46
C ALA A 216 -3.41 7.94 29.60
N ASN A 217 -3.40 9.27 29.59
CA ASN A 217 -4.60 10.13 29.63
C ASN A 217 -5.52 9.87 30.84
N ALA A 218 -4.94 9.37 31.94
CA ALA A 218 -5.67 9.04 33.16
C ALA A 218 -5.33 10.01 34.28
N ASN A 219 -6.30 10.86 34.64
CA ASN A 219 -6.18 11.86 35.69
C ASN A 219 -7.12 11.59 36.89
N GLY A 220 -6.86 12.28 38.00
CA GLY A 220 -7.59 12.15 39.26
C GLY A 220 -6.85 11.34 40.32
N THR A 221 -7.57 10.88 41.34
CA THR A 221 -6.97 10.19 42.48
C THR A 221 -6.65 8.73 42.16
N ASP A 222 -5.36 8.39 42.18
CA ASP A 222 -4.85 7.03 42.08
C ASP A 222 -4.31 6.54 43.44
N SER A 223 -4.23 5.23 43.64
CA SER A 223 -3.71 4.66 44.89
C SER A 223 -3.13 3.27 44.74
N PHE A 224 -2.21 2.93 45.63
CA PHE A 224 -1.68 1.57 45.80
C PHE A 224 -1.38 1.27 47.28
N SER A 225 -1.39 -0.01 47.63
CA SER A 225 -1.01 -0.48 48.97
C SER A 225 0.36 -1.15 48.94
N TYR A 226 1.14 -0.97 50.02
CA TYR A 226 2.46 -1.56 50.19
C TYR A 226 2.57 -2.22 51.57
N THR A 227 3.51 -3.17 51.71
CA THR A 227 3.73 -3.88 52.96
C THR A 227 5.04 -3.44 53.60
N VAL A 228 4.96 -2.90 54.81
CA VAL A 228 6.07 -2.46 55.64
C VAL A 228 6.44 -3.58 56.59
N THR A 229 7.74 -3.89 56.69
CA THR A 229 8.30 -4.92 57.55
C THR A 229 9.30 -4.28 58.51
N ASP A 230 9.20 -4.58 59.81
CA ASP A 230 10.19 -4.16 60.81
C ASP A 230 11.36 -5.14 60.92
N ALA A 231 12.38 -4.80 61.72
CA ALA A 231 13.57 -5.64 61.90
C ALA A 231 13.29 -7.00 62.58
N LEU A 232 12.08 -7.18 63.13
CA LEU A 232 11.63 -8.43 63.76
C LEU A 232 10.77 -9.28 62.80
N GLY A 233 10.60 -8.85 61.54
CA GLY A 233 9.82 -9.55 60.53
C GLY A 233 8.30 -9.40 60.68
N ARG A 234 7.84 -8.46 61.51
CA ARG A 234 6.40 -8.14 61.63
C ARG A 234 6.02 -7.21 60.50
N THR A 235 4.79 -7.34 60.00
CA THR A 235 4.32 -6.61 58.83
C THR A 235 3.07 -5.77 59.12
N THR A 236 2.93 -4.64 58.43
CA THR A 236 1.68 -3.88 58.32
C THR A 236 1.50 -3.38 56.88
N THR A 237 0.30 -2.95 56.53
CA THR A 237 -0.02 -2.42 55.19
C THR A 237 -0.16 -0.90 55.27
N GLY A 238 0.56 -0.20 54.40
CA GLY A 238 0.40 1.24 54.14
C GLY A 238 -0.34 1.48 52.83
N THR A 239 -0.87 2.70 52.66
CA THR A 239 -1.53 3.14 51.42
C THR A 239 -0.93 4.46 50.99
N ALA A 240 -0.52 4.52 49.73
CA ALA A 240 -0.09 5.75 49.06
C ALA A 240 -1.19 6.20 48.10
N THR A 241 -1.56 7.47 48.22
CA THR A 241 -2.47 8.15 47.30
C THR A 241 -1.68 9.12 46.42
N ILE A 242 -1.95 9.10 45.11
CA ILE A 242 -1.34 10.01 44.15
C ILE A 242 -2.47 10.81 43.51
N GLU A 243 -2.42 12.14 43.60
CA GLU A 243 -3.31 12.98 42.80
C GLU A 243 -2.62 13.24 41.46
N VAL A 244 -3.23 12.76 40.37
CA VAL A 244 -2.75 12.95 39.00
C VAL A 244 -3.48 14.15 38.40
N ALA A 245 -2.75 15.24 38.16
CA ALA A 245 -3.28 16.42 37.50
C ALA A 245 -3.49 16.16 36.01
N ALA A 246 -4.60 16.69 35.47
CA ALA A 246 -4.87 16.64 34.04
C ALA A 246 -3.90 17.55 33.27
N VAL A 247 -3.47 17.11 32.09
CA VAL A 247 -2.65 17.84 31.14
C VAL A 247 -3.37 17.82 29.80
N ASN A 248 -3.50 18.99 29.17
CA ASN A 248 -4.25 19.10 27.92
C ASN A 248 -3.61 18.27 26.80
N ASP A 249 -4.37 17.35 26.24
CA ASP A 249 -4.03 16.53 25.08
C ASP A 249 -4.46 17.21 23.77
N ALA A 250 -3.84 16.82 22.66
CA ALA A 250 -4.31 17.30 21.36
C ALA A 250 -5.61 16.58 20.96
N PRO A 251 -6.53 17.25 20.23
CA PRO A 251 -7.60 16.57 19.54
C PRO A 251 -7.04 15.48 18.62
N VAL A 252 -7.80 14.42 18.38
CA VAL A 252 -7.44 13.31 17.50
C VAL A 252 -8.48 13.13 16.38
N LEU A 253 -8.01 12.76 15.19
CA LEU A 253 -8.87 12.35 14.07
C LEU A 253 -9.40 10.94 14.36
N ALA A 254 -10.68 10.84 14.70
CA ALA A 254 -11.36 9.58 14.99
C ALA A 254 -12.01 8.96 13.74
N ALA A 255 -12.41 9.78 12.77
CA ALA A 255 -12.89 9.32 11.46
C ALA A 255 -12.52 10.33 10.37
N ALA A 256 -11.86 9.85 9.32
CA ALA A 256 -11.50 10.66 8.16
C ALA A 256 -12.73 11.24 7.46
N LEU A 257 -12.60 12.44 6.94
CA LEU A 257 -13.60 13.13 6.14
C LEU A 257 -13.59 12.53 4.73
N ALA A 258 -14.77 12.16 4.23
CA ALA A 258 -14.91 11.65 2.87
C ALA A 258 -14.92 12.80 1.86
N ASP A 259 -14.34 12.54 0.69
CA ASP A 259 -14.42 13.45 -0.45
C ASP A 259 -15.88 13.72 -0.84
N GLN A 260 -16.12 14.91 -1.37
CA GLN A 260 -17.43 15.42 -1.72
C GLN A 260 -17.49 15.78 -3.20
N SER A 261 -18.68 15.75 -3.79
CA SER A 261 -18.89 16.12 -5.18
C SER A 261 -20.09 17.06 -5.35
N VAL A 262 -20.03 17.99 -6.30
CA VAL A 262 -21.13 18.91 -6.65
C VAL A 262 -21.03 19.35 -8.10
N THR A 263 -22.12 19.82 -8.71
CA THR A 263 -22.08 20.43 -10.05
C THR A 263 -21.87 21.94 -9.94
N ALA A 264 -21.12 22.53 -10.87
CA ALA A 264 -21.01 23.97 -11.05
C ALA A 264 -22.40 24.58 -11.25
N GLY A 265 -22.68 25.66 -10.53
CA GLY A 265 -24.00 26.29 -10.46
C GLY A 265 -24.95 25.67 -9.43
N ASP A 266 -24.71 24.44 -8.95
CA ASP A 266 -25.52 23.82 -7.90
C ASP A 266 -25.07 24.25 -6.49
N ALA A 267 -26.00 24.22 -5.55
CA ALA A 267 -25.70 24.53 -4.15
C ALA A 267 -24.95 23.36 -3.50
N PHE A 268 -23.73 23.62 -3.03
CA PHE A 268 -22.94 22.73 -2.20
C PHE A 268 -23.33 22.88 -0.72
N SER A 269 -23.47 21.75 -0.03
CA SER A 269 -23.72 21.71 1.42
C SER A 269 -23.13 20.44 2.01
N PHE A 270 -22.17 20.59 2.92
CA PHE A 270 -21.55 19.48 3.66
C PHE A 270 -21.38 19.90 5.11
N THR A 271 -21.53 18.97 6.06
CA THR A 271 -21.29 19.26 7.48
C THR A 271 -20.36 18.19 8.02
N ILE A 272 -19.31 18.62 8.72
CA ILE A 272 -18.36 17.72 9.36
C ILE A 272 -19.15 16.72 10.22
N PRO A 273 -19.04 15.40 9.96
CA PRO A 273 -19.75 14.41 10.73
C PRO A 273 -19.41 14.50 12.22
N ALA A 274 -20.42 14.38 13.08
CA ALA A 274 -20.21 14.40 14.52
C ALA A 274 -19.31 13.23 14.94
N GLY A 275 -18.26 13.53 15.70
CA GLY A 275 -17.28 12.53 16.13
C GLY A 275 -16.15 12.26 15.13
N SER A 276 -16.05 12.99 14.00
CA SER A 276 -14.86 12.94 13.14
C SER A 276 -13.59 13.33 13.89
N PHE A 277 -13.69 14.32 14.78
CA PHE A 277 -12.64 14.70 15.72
C PHE A 277 -13.13 14.49 17.15
N THR A 278 -12.27 13.92 17.99
CA THR A 278 -12.52 13.72 19.41
C THR A 278 -11.35 14.22 20.22
N ASP A 279 -11.60 14.56 21.48
CA ASP A 279 -10.55 15.01 22.39
C ASP A 279 -10.44 14.02 23.57
N PRO A 280 -9.22 13.59 23.95
CA PRO A 280 -9.03 12.77 25.15
C PRO A 280 -9.49 13.47 26.44
N ASP A 281 -9.44 14.81 26.48
CA ASP A 281 -9.86 15.60 27.64
C ASP A 281 -11.38 15.67 27.76
N ALA A 282 -11.90 15.06 28.83
CA ALA A 282 -13.33 14.98 29.08
C ALA A 282 -13.97 16.38 29.25
N GLY A 283 -14.91 16.71 28.37
CA GLY A 283 -15.67 17.96 28.42
C GLY A 283 -15.06 19.11 27.59
N THR A 284 -13.96 18.86 26.88
CA THR A 284 -13.38 19.81 25.93
C THR A 284 -14.35 20.11 24.78
N THR A 285 -14.48 21.39 24.44
CA THR A 285 -15.28 21.84 23.29
C THR A 285 -14.34 22.18 22.15
N LEU A 286 -14.40 21.40 21.07
CA LEU A 286 -13.60 21.64 19.89
C LEU A 286 -14.14 22.82 19.07
N THR A 287 -13.20 23.62 18.58
CA THR A 287 -13.43 24.67 17.58
C THR A 287 -12.88 24.23 16.25
N TYR A 288 -13.57 24.58 15.17
CA TYR A 288 -13.16 24.17 13.82
C TYR A 288 -12.75 25.37 12.99
N SER A 289 -11.78 25.14 12.12
CA SER A 289 -11.39 26.07 11.05
C SER A 289 -11.11 25.29 9.76
N ALA A 290 -11.19 25.94 8.62
CA ALA A 290 -10.94 25.32 7.33
C ALA A 290 -10.15 26.25 6.41
N ARG A 291 -9.24 25.66 5.62
CA ARG A 291 -8.41 26.32 4.61
C ARG A 291 -8.24 25.39 3.40
N SER A 292 -7.77 25.94 2.29
CA SER A 292 -7.30 25.10 1.19
C SER A 292 -6.08 24.29 1.64
N ALA A 293 -5.85 23.11 1.06
CA ALA A 293 -4.77 22.21 1.47
C ALA A 293 -3.36 22.80 1.30
N ASP A 294 -3.20 23.77 0.40
CA ASP A 294 -1.98 24.57 0.23
C ASP A 294 -1.78 25.65 1.30
N GLY A 295 -2.69 25.77 2.27
CA GLY A 295 -2.69 26.76 3.35
C GLY A 295 -3.34 28.11 2.98
N SER A 296 -3.76 28.29 1.73
CA SER A 296 -4.44 29.51 1.27
C SER A 296 -5.86 29.64 1.83
N ALA A 297 -6.51 30.77 1.55
CA ALA A 297 -7.91 30.94 1.91
C ALA A 297 -8.78 30.03 1.03
N LEU A 298 -9.92 29.57 1.57
CA LEU A 298 -10.89 28.82 0.80
C LEU A 298 -11.31 29.61 -0.46
N PRO A 299 -11.65 28.93 -1.56
CA PRO A 299 -12.19 29.56 -2.75
C PRO A 299 -13.37 30.48 -2.41
N ALA A 300 -13.51 31.60 -3.13
CA ALA A 300 -14.51 32.62 -2.82
C ALA A 300 -15.97 32.09 -2.82
N TRP A 301 -16.22 30.99 -3.53
CA TRP A 301 -17.53 30.34 -3.60
C TRP A 301 -17.83 29.44 -2.38
N LEU A 302 -16.82 29.03 -1.62
CA LEU A 302 -16.92 28.07 -0.52
C LEU A 302 -16.78 28.77 0.84
N SER A 303 -17.84 28.73 1.64
CA SER A 303 -17.89 29.29 2.99
C SER A 303 -17.90 28.18 4.03
N PHE A 304 -17.15 28.37 5.11
CA PHE A 304 -17.15 27.48 6.28
C PHE A 304 -17.69 28.22 7.52
N ASP A 305 -18.74 27.67 8.13
CA ASP A 305 -19.27 28.14 9.41
C ASP A 305 -18.67 27.33 10.56
N ALA A 306 -17.70 27.93 11.24
CA ALA A 306 -17.00 27.33 12.38
C ALA A 306 -17.91 26.98 13.58
N ALA A 307 -19.08 27.61 13.71
CA ALA A 307 -20.00 27.32 14.82
C ALA A 307 -20.81 26.04 14.59
N THR A 308 -21.06 25.70 13.33
CA THR A 308 -21.86 24.53 12.94
C THR A 308 -21.03 23.42 12.30
N GLY A 309 -19.79 23.70 11.90
CA GLY A 309 -18.95 22.78 11.14
C GLY A 309 -19.46 22.58 9.71
N ALA A 310 -20.29 23.50 9.20
CA ALA A 310 -20.93 23.37 7.90
C ALA A 310 -20.20 24.16 6.81
N PHE A 311 -19.96 23.49 5.69
CA PHE A 311 -19.60 24.08 4.42
C PHE A 311 -20.84 24.39 3.60
N SER A 312 -20.85 25.55 2.94
CA SER A 312 -21.89 25.92 1.99
C SER A 312 -21.32 26.79 0.87
N GLY A 313 -21.90 26.72 -0.33
CA GLY A 313 -21.40 27.47 -1.47
C GLY A 313 -22.13 27.17 -2.76
N THR A 314 -21.76 27.88 -3.83
CA THR A 314 -22.19 27.56 -5.20
C THR A 314 -20.99 27.79 -6.11
N PRO A 315 -20.25 26.73 -6.47
CA PRO A 315 -19.09 26.88 -7.35
C PRO A 315 -19.53 27.33 -8.75
N ALA A 316 -18.73 28.17 -9.39
CA ALA A 316 -19.02 28.67 -10.74
C ALA A 316 -18.24 27.93 -11.84
N THR A 317 -17.16 27.24 -11.47
CA THR A 317 -16.26 26.53 -12.38
C THR A 317 -16.02 25.13 -11.84
N ALA A 318 -15.87 24.16 -12.74
CA ALA A 318 -15.41 22.83 -12.38
C ALA A 318 -13.97 22.82 -11.86
N GLY A 319 -13.60 21.70 -11.24
CA GLY A 319 -12.27 21.44 -10.71
C GLY A 319 -12.32 20.75 -9.36
N THR A 320 -11.18 20.25 -8.92
CA THR A 320 -11.01 19.63 -7.60
C THR A 320 -10.44 20.65 -6.63
N PHE A 321 -11.08 20.80 -5.46
CA PHE A 321 -10.68 21.73 -4.42
C PHE A 321 -10.37 20.96 -3.13
N SER A 322 -9.08 20.79 -2.82
CA SER A 322 -8.63 20.13 -1.59
C SER A 322 -8.75 21.07 -0.39
N VAL A 323 -9.47 20.63 0.64
CA VAL A 323 -9.77 21.41 1.85
C VAL A 323 -9.19 20.71 3.08
N THR A 324 -8.43 21.45 3.88
CA THR A 324 -7.98 21.00 5.21
C THR A 324 -8.86 21.59 6.30
N VAL A 325 -9.49 20.72 7.07
CA VAL A 325 -10.22 21.04 8.31
C VAL A 325 -9.28 20.87 9.49
N THR A 326 -9.28 21.82 10.42
CA THR A 326 -8.51 21.76 11.66
C THR A 326 -9.45 21.88 12.86
N ALA A 327 -9.45 20.87 13.72
CA ALA A 327 -10.11 20.88 15.02
C ALA A 327 -9.10 21.30 16.11
N SER A 328 -9.49 22.22 16.98
CA SER A 328 -8.65 22.72 18.07
C SER A 328 -9.42 22.83 19.38
N ASP A 329 -8.78 22.45 20.47
CA ASP A 329 -9.21 22.66 21.86
C ASP A 329 -8.92 24.08 22.38
N GLY A 330 -8.27 24.93 21.57
CA GLY A 330 -7.81 26.28 21.91
C GLY A 330 -6.30 26.43 22.14
N SER A 331 -5.57 25.33 22.27
CA SER A 331 -4.11 25.27 22.48
C SER A 331 -3.41 24.33 21.49
N LEU A 332 -3.95 23.13 21.28
CA LEU A 332 -3.47 22.10 20.37
C LEU A 332 -4.52 21.82 19.29
N SER A 333 -4.15 21.04 18.28
CA SER A 333 -5.02 20.77 17.13
C SER A 333 -4.67 19.49 16.40
N ALA A 334 -5.68 18.90 15.78
CA ALA A 334 -5.54 17.92 14.70
C ALA A 334 -6.24 18.40 13.44
N SER A 335 -5.80 17.89 12.30
CA SER A 335 -6.34 18.25 11.00
C SER A 335 -6.61 17.02 10.15
N ASP A 336 -7.51 17.18 9.19
CA ASP A 336 -7.76 16.22 8.13
C ASP A 336 -8.04 16.96 6.83
N SER A 337 -7.81 16.31 5.68
CA SER A 337 -8.07 16.90 4.37
C SER A 337 -8.97 16.01 3.53
N PHE A 338 -9.85 16.63 2.76
CA PHE A 338 -10.74 15.96 1.79
C PHE A 338 -10.88 16.84 0.55
N ASP A 339 -11.25 16.22 -0.56
CA ASP A 339 -11.46 16.89 -1.84
C ASP A 339 -12.94 17.25 -2.03
N ILE A 340 -13.19 18.41 -2.63
CA ILE A 340 -14.48 18.77 -3.21
C ILE A 340 -14.33 18.80 -4.73
N VAL A 341 -14.90 17.80 -5.40
CA VAL A 341 -14.89 17.66 -6.85
C VAL A 341 -16.09 18.41 -7.43
N VAL A 342 -15.83 19.49 -8.16
CA VAL A 342 -16.87 20.26 -8.86
C VAL A 342 -16.93 19.84 -10.32
N ALA A 343 -18.07 19.35 -10.77
CA ALA A 343 -18.36 18.97 -12.16
C ALA A 343 -18.92 20.13 -12.99
N GLN A 344 -18.65 20.25 -14.30
CA GLN A 344 -19.37 21.25 -15.13
C GLN A 344 -20.84 20.86 -15.42
N GLY A 345 -21.27 19.66 -15.02
CA GLY A 345 -22.49 19.01 -15.50
C GLY A 345 -22.16 18.15 -16.72
N SER A 346 -23.10 17.31 -17.19
CA SER A 346 -22.85 16.40 -18.33
C SER A 346 -22.40 17.17 -19.57
N LEU A 347 -21.08 17.23 -19.74
CA LEU A 347 -20.42 17.76 -20.92
C LEU A 347 -20.28 16.57 -21.85
N SER A 348 -21.10 16.55 -22.89
CA SER A 348 -21.03 15.50 -23.89
C SER A 348 -21.24 16.03 -25.30
N VAL A 349 -20.59 15.38 -26.25
CA VAL A 349 -20.77 15.62 -27.68
C VAL A 349 -21.53 14.44 -28.25
N SER A 350 -22.70 14.68 -28.85
CA SER A 350 -23.45 13.63 -29.54
C SER A 350 -23.10 13.62 -31.02
N LEU A 351 -22.52 12.52 -31.51
CA LEU A 351 -22.17 12.37 -32.92
C LEU A 351 -23.40 12.33 -33.84
N SER A 352 -24.58 12.01 -33.29
CA SER A 352 -25.86 12.04 -34.02
C SER A 352 -26.28 13.46 -34.43
N SER A 353 -25.78 14.48 -33.71
CA SER A 353 -26.11 15.89 -33.92
C SER A 353 -24.88 16.77 -34.15
N LEU A 354 -23.77 16.17 -34.60
CA LEU A 354 -22.51 16.86 -34.84
C LEU A 354 -22.70 18.02 -35.83
N THR A 355 -22.33 19.23 -35.41
CA THR A 355 -22.40 20.42 -36.26
C THR A 355 -21.08 20.68 -36.97
N ALA A 356 -21.12 21.43 -38.08
CA ALA A 356 -19.93 21.68 -38.93
C ALA A 356 -18.82 22.49 -38.24
N ASP A 357 -19.13 23.22 -37.17
CA ASP A 357 -18.17 23.91 -36.30
C ASP A 357 -17.57 23.01 -35.21
N GLN A 358 -18.16 21.84 -34.98
CA GLN A 358 -17.62 20.84 -34.05
C GLN A 358 -16.80 19.77 -34.75
N GLY A 359 -17.00 19.57 -36.05
CA GLY A 359 -16.32 18.53 -36.82
C GLY A 359 -17.14 18.06 -38.02
N PHE A 360 -16.81 16.88 -38.54
CA PHE A 360 -17.55 16.27 -39.65
C PHE A 360 -17.50 14.75 -39.62
N LYS A 361 -18.48 14.13 -40.29
CA LYS A 361 -18.56 12.67 -40.50
C LYS A 361 -17.90 12.27 -41.82
N ILE A 362 -17.17 11.17 -41.80
CA ILE A 362 -16.65 10.44 -42.97
C ILE A 362 -17.50 9.18 -43.12
N ILE A 363 -18.25 9.10 -44.22
CA ILE A 363 -19.20 8.02 -44.48
C ILE A 363 -18.52 6.93 -45.32
N GLY A 364 -18.67 5.66 -44.93
CA GLY A 364 -18.19 4.48 -45.67
C GLY A 364 -18.61 4.44 -47.14
N GLU A 365 -17.84 3.72 -47.97
CA GLU A 365 -18.09 3.63 -49.42
C GLU A 365 -19.30 2.73 -49.74
N ALA A 366 -19.34 1.53 -49.17
CA ALA A 366 -20.36 0.52 -49.47
C ALA A 366 -20.64 -0.41 -48.27
N ALA A 367 -21.79 -1.08 -48.28
CA ALA A 367 -22.18 -2.05 -47.26
C ALA A 367 -21.14 -3.19 -47.09
N GLY A 368 -20.81 -3.52 -45.85
CA GLY A 368 -19.85 -4.55 -45.48
C GLY A 368 -18.38 -4.15 -45.63
N ASP A 369 -18.08 -2.88 -45.89
CA ASP A 369 -16.69 -2.40 -46.00
C ASP A 369 -16.00 -2.25 -44.64
N ASN A 370 -16.78 -2.03 -43.57
CA ASN A 370 -16.29 -1.79 -42.21
C ASN A 370 -15.27 -0.64 -42.11
N ALA A 371 -15.52 0.48 -42.80
CA ALA A 371 -14.66 1.66 -42.72
C ALA A 371 -14.60 2.19 -41.28
N GLY A 372 -13.41 2.59 -40.83
CA GLY A 372 -13.20 3.07 -39.45
C GLY A 372 -12.87 1.97 -38.44
N ILE A 373 -12.59 0.74 -38.89
CA ILE A 373 -12.06 -0.33 -38.03
C ILE A 373 -10.72 0.04 -37.38
N SER A 374 -9.91 0.79 -38.13
CA SER A 374 -8.65 1.37 -37.71
C SER A 374 -8.55 2.72 -38.38
N VAL A 375 -8.15 3.72 -37.60
CA VAL A 375 -7.98 5.10 -38.03
C VAL A 375 -6.65 5.61 -37.52
N SER A 376 -6.04 6.52 -38.27
CA SER A 376 -4.78 7.18 -37.92
C SER A 376 -4.75 8.56 -38.55
N ASP A 377 -4.00 9.49 -37.97
CA ASP A 377 -3.48 10.60 -38.77
C ASP A 377 -2.65 10.01 -39.92
N ALA A 378 -2.65 10.70 -41.06
CA ALA A 378 -1.83 10.34 -42.22
C ALA A 378 -0.62 11.27 -42.38
N GLY A 379 -0.50 12.30 -41.53
CA GLY A 379 0.35 13.47 -41.78
C GLY A 379 -0.11 14.27 -43.00
N ASP A 380 0.74 15.17 -43.52
CA ASP A 380 0.49 15.91 -44.76
C ASP A 380 1.00 15.09 -45.96
N VAL A 381 0.15 14.22 -46.51
CA VAL A 381 0.55 13.29 -47.58
C VAL A 381 0.61 13.97 -48.94
N ASN A 382 -0.04 15.13 -49.07
CA ASN A 382 -0.22 15.82 -50.34
C ASN A 382 0.57 17.14 -50.42
N GLY A 383 1.19 17.58 -49.32
CA GLY A 383 2.03 18.76 -49.20
C GLY A 383 1.27 20.09 -49.18
N ASP A 384 -0.02 20.11 -48.81
CA ASP A 384 -0.85 21.31 -48.76
C ASP A 384 -0.85 22.02 -47.39
N GLY A 385 -0.20 21.42 -46.41
CA GLY A 385 0.00 21.94 -45.06
C GLY A 385 -1.12 21.62 -44.07
N TYR A 386 -2.15 20.85 -44.48
CA TYR A 386 -3.14 20.30 -43.55
C TYR A 386 -2.78 18.86 -43.19
N ALA A 387 -3.15 18.44 -41.98
CA ALA A 387 -3.08 17.01 -41.66
C ALA A 387 -4.16 16.26 -42.44
N ASP A 388 -3.76 15.15 -43.06
CA ASP A 388 -4.64 14.22 -43.77
C ASP A 388 -5.00 13.04 -42.84
N LEU A 389 -6.00 12.26 -43.26
CA LEU A 389 -6.59 11.19 -42.44
C LEU A 389 -6.49 9.85 -43.17
N LEU A 390 -6.20 8.79 -42.42
CA LEU A 390 -6.13 7.43 -42.94
C LEU A 390 -7.22 6.56 -42.32
N ILE A 391 -8.11 6.02 -43.17
CA ILE A 391 -9.26 5.23 -42.76
C ILE A 391 -9.14 3.80 -43.32
N GLY A 392 -9.00 2.82 -42.43
CA GLY A 392 -9.00 1.41 -42.77
C GLY A 392 -10.41 0.84 -43.01
N ALA A 393 -10.55 -0.08 -43.97
CA ALA A 393 -11.81 -0.73 -44.33
C ALA A 393 -11.57 -2.18 -44.81
N TYR A 394 -11.39 -3.10 -43.86
CA TYR A 394 -10.96 -4.48 -44.14
C TYR A 394 -12.02 -5.34 -44.86
N GLY A 395 -13.30 -4.99 -44.73
CA GLY A 395 -14.42 -5.73 -45.29
C GLY A 395 -14.62 -5.52 -46.79
N ASN A 396 -13.93 -4.53 -47.39
CA ASN A 396 -14.15 -4.16 -48.79
C ASN A 396 -13.96 -5.34 -49.75
N ALA A 397 -15.03 -5.64 -50.49
CA ALA A 397 -15.11 -6.84 -51.33
C ALA A 397 -14.78 -6.59 -52.81
N ALA A 398 -14.34 -5.39 -53.20
CA ALA A 398 -14.16 -5.02 -54.61
C ALA A 398 -13.14 -5.90 -55.36
N ALA A 399 -12.18 -6.49 -54.62
CA ALA A 399 -11.22 -7.49 -55.13
C ALA A 399 -11.49 -8.92 -54.62
N GLY A 400 -12.67 -9.16 -54.02
CA GLY A 400 -13.13 -10.44 -53.45
C GLY A 400 -13.31 -10.39 -51.92
N TYR A 401 -13.80 -11.47 -51.31
CA TYR A 401 -14.14 -11.53 -49.88
C TYR A 401 -12.95 -11.16 -48.98
N TYR A 402 -13.13 -10.21 -48.06
CA TYR A 402 -12.08 -9.66 -47.19
C TYR A 402 -10.79 -9.23 -47.94
N ALA A 403 -10.91 -8.67 -49.15
CA ALA A 403 -9.76 -8.07 -49.80
C ALA A 403 -9.26 -6.85 -49.01
N GLY A 404 -10.21 -6.02 -48.56
CA GLY A 404 -9.95 -4.82 -47.78
C GLY A 404 -9.49 -3.63 -48.63
N ALA A 405 -9.47 -2.45 -48.00
CA ALA A 405 -9.00 -1.20 -48.57
C ALA A 405 -8.58 -0.22 -47.46
N ALA A 406 -7.88 0.83 -47.85
CA ALA A 406 -7.70 2.01 -47.01
C ALA A 406 -8.01 3.27 -47.82
N TYR A 407 -8.34 4.35 -47.14
CA TYR A 407 -8.68 5.63 -47.77
C TYR A 407 -7.88 6.74 -47.11
N VAL A 408 -7.30 7.58 -47.95
CA VAL A 408 -6.69 8.82 -47.52
C VAL A 408 -7.68 9.93 -47.79
N VAL A 409 -8.08 10.65 -46.76
CA VAL A 409 -8.95 11.83 -46.84
C VAL A 409 -8.10 13.05 -46.60
N PHE A 410 -8.09 13.98 -47.54
CA PHE A 410 -7.29 15.19 -47.42
C PHE A 410 -7.91 16.16 -46.41
N GLY A 411 -7.05 16.74 -45.58
CA GLY A 411 -7.39 17.85 -44.69
C GLY A 411 -7.89 19.05 -45.48
N SER A 412 -8.73 19.87 -44.86
CA SER A 412 -9.15 21.14 -45.46
C SER A 412 -9.75 22.07 -44.43
N ALA A 413 -9.62 23.38 -44.68
CA ALA A 413 -10.27 24.42 -43.89
C ALA A 413 -11.82 24.40 -43.89
N ALA A 414 -12.47 23.49 -44.63
CA ALA A 414 -13.92 23.37 -44.71
C ALA A 414 -14.41 22.04 -44.10
N GLY A 415 -15.06 22.11 -42.94
CA GLY A 415 -15.70 20.97 -42.27
C GLY A 415 -16.99 20.51 -42.95
N ALA A 416 -16.86 19.80 -44.06
CA ALA A 416 -17.97 19.16 -44.76
C ALA A 416 -17.94 17.64 -44.55
N THR A 417 -19.11 17.02 -44.45
CA THR A 417 -19.23 15.55 -44.49
C THR A 417 -18.52 15.00 -45.72
N VAL A 418 -17.68 13.98 -45.50
CA VAL A 418 -16.93 13.29 -46.56
C VAL A 418 -17.61 11.97 -46.88
N ASP A 419 -17.71 11.65 -48.17
CA ASP A 419 -18.22 10.37 -48.66
C ASP A 419 -17.06 9.59 -49.29
N LEU A 420 -16.69 8.43 -48.73
CA LEU A 420 -15.55 7.65 -49.21
C LEU A 420 -15.72 7.17 -50.67
N ALA A 421 -16.96 7.10 -51.19
CA ALA A 421 -17.16 6.83 -52.61
C ALA A 421 -16.64 7.99 -53.51
N GLN A 422 -16.64 9.23 -53.02
CA GLN A 422 -16.07 10.38 -53.71
C GLN A 422 -14.54 10.39 -53.60
N VAL A 423 -14.01 10.03 -52.44
CA VAL A 423 -12.57 9.84 -52.21
C VAL A 423 -12.02 8.74 -53.12
N ALA A 424 -12.74 7.63 -53.27
CA ALA A 424 -12.41 6.57 -54.23
C ALA A 424 -12.41 7.02 -55.70
N ALA A 425 -13.23 8.04 -56.02
CA ALA A 425 -13.24 8.68 -57.33
C ALA A 425 -12.16 9.77 -57.50
N GLY A 426 -11.33 10.00 -56.47
CA GLY A 426 -10.22 10.95 -56.46
C GLY A 426 -10.59 12.39 -56.10
N THR A 427 -11.71 12.58 -55.38
CA THR A 427 -12.12 13.90 -54.87
C THR A 427 -11.81 14.01 -53.38
N GLY A 428 -10.97 14.98 -53.00
CA GLY A 428 -10.63 15.22 -51.59
C GLY A 428 -9.80 14.11 -50.95
N GLY A 429 -9.08 13.32 -51.75
CA GLY A 429 -8.28 12.20 -51.27
C GLY A 429 -8.12 11.10 -52.32
N PHE A 430 -7.69 9.91 -51.89
CA PHE A 430 -7.58 8.73 -52.76
C PHE A 430 -7.81 7.41 -52.01
N LYS A 431 -8.16 6.37 -52.77
CA LYS A 431 -8.31 4.99 -52.27
C LYS A 431 -7.04 4.17 -52.51
N ILE A 432 -6.67 3.36 -51.52
CA ILE A 432 -5.65 2.32 -51.58
C ILE A 432 -6.36 0.97 -51.74
N ILE A 433 -6.11 0.30 -52.86
CA ILE A 433 -6.84 -0.88 -53.32
C ILE A 433 -5.98 -2.13 -53.10
N ALA A 434 -6.53 -3.13 -52.41
CA ALA A 434 -5.87 -4.41 -52.18
C ALA A 434 -5.58 -5.21 -53.47
N GLU A 435 -4.61 -6.12 -53.38
CA GLU A 435 -4.15 -6.95 -54.51
C GLU A 435 -5.14 -8.06 -54.89
N THR A 436 -5.68 -8.76 -53.89
CA THR A 436 -6.47 -10.00 -54.02
C THR A 436 -7.48 -10.17 -52.88
N SER A 437 -8.42 -11.10 -53.03
CA SER A 437 -9.29 -11.56 -51.93
C SER A 437 -8.48 -12.07 -50.75
N VAL A 438 -9.04 -11.97 -49.54
CA VAL A 438 -8.48 -12.43 -48.24
C VAL A 438 -7.19 -11.76 -47.75
N ASN A 439 -6.76 -10.65 -48.37
CA ASN A 439 -5.61 -9.88 -47.87
C ASN A 439 -5.89 -9.16 -46.53
N VAL A 440 -7.16 -8.87 -46.23
CA VAL A 440 -7.59 -8.12 -45.04
C VAL A 440 -6.92 -6.75 -44.98
N ALA A 441 -6.80 -6.08 -46.13
CA ALA A 441 -6.06 -4.83 -46.22
C ALA A 441 -6.76 -3.68 -45.46
N GLY A 442 -5.98 -2.86 -44.77
CA GLY A 442 -6.53 -1.76 -43.97
C GLY A 442 -7.25 -2.20 -42.70
N TYR A 443 -6.97 -3.41 -42.20
CA TYR A 443 -7.35 -3.81 -40.85
C TYR A 443 -6.65 -2.97 -39.77
N ALA A 444 -5.38 -2.66 -40.02
CA ALA A 444 -4.56 -1.76 -39.25
C ALA A 444 -3.94 -0.76 -40.23
N VAL A 445 -3.97 0.50 -39.87
CA VAL A 445 -3.38 1.60 -40.64
C VAL A 445 -2.62 2.52 -39.71
N SER A 446 -1.56 3.15 -40.21
CA SER A 446 -0.79 4.13 -39.44
C SER A 446 -0.07 5.09 -40.37
N ALA A 447 0.21 6.32 -39.93
CA ALA A 447 1.22 7.14 -40.57
C ALA A 447 2.58 6.44 -40.51
N ALA A 448 3.38 6.59 -41.58
CA ALA A 448 4.73 6.05 -41.65
C ALA A 448 5.80 7.12 -41.36
N GLY A 449 5.43 8.40 -41.36
CA GLY A 449 6.39 9.51 -41.48
C GLY A 449 6.94 9.62 -42.90
N ASP A 450 8.01 10.38 -43.11
CA ASP A 450 8.70 10.48 -44.42
C ASP A 450 9.76 9.37 -44.52
N VAL A 451 9.37 8.22 -45.06
CA VAL A 451 10.25 7.04 -45.12
C VAL A 451 11.20 7.09 -46.31
N ASN A 452 10.95 7.99 -47.27
CA ASN A 452 11.69 8.07 -48.52
C ASN A 452 12.51 9.38 -48.68
N GLY A 453 12.29 10.36 -47.79
CA GLY A 453 12.95 11.66 -47.73
C GLY A 453 12.47 12.68 -48.76
N ASP A 454 11.26 12.53 -49.31
CA ASP A 454 10.69 13.45 -50.29
C ASP A 454 9.94 14.64 -49.66
N GLY A 455 9.79 14.63 -48.33
CA GLY A 455 9.15 15.65 -47.53
C GLY A 455 7.63 15.53 -47.45
N LEU A 456 7.03 14.49 -48.02
CA LEU A 456 5.63 14.14 -47.82
C LEU A 456 5.51 13.05 -46.75
N ALA A 457 4.37 13.03 -46.07
CA ALA A 457 4.06 11.91 -45.19
C ALA A 457 3.72 10.66 -46.00
N ASP A 458 4.28 9.53 -45.60
CA ASP A 458 4.01 8.20 -46.16
C ASP A 458 3.08 7.40 -45.22
N LEU A 459 2.60 6.26 -45.70
CA LEU A 459 1.50 5.52 -45.07
C LEU A 459 1.83 4.05 -44.89
N LEU A 460 1.41 3.48 -43.76
CA LEU A 460 1.42 2.04 -43.49
C LEU A 460 0.00 1.47 -43.61
N VAL A 461 -0.12 0.41 -44.41
CA VAL A 461 -1.37 -0.33 -44.59
C VAL A 461 -1.13 -1.82 -44.39
N SER A 462 -1.86 -2.44 -43.46
CA SER A 462 -1.73 -3.87 -43.22
C SER A 462 -2.35 -4.69 -44.33
N ALA A 463 -1.95 -5.96 -44.42
CA ALA A 463 -2.58 -7.03 -45.15
C ALA A 463 -2.22 -8.38 -44.52
N HIS A 464 -2.52 -8.55 -43.23
CA HIS A 464 -2.03 -9.69 -42.44
C HIS A 464 -2.63 -11.05 -42.84
N GLY A 465 -3.74 -11.07 -43.60
CA GLY A 465 -4.29 -12.30 -44.18
C GLY A 465 -3.69 -12.69 -45.54
N HIS A 466 -2.70 -11.94 -46.03
CA HIS A 466 -2.05 -12.23 -47.31
C HIS A 466 -1.31 -13.58 -47.29
N ASP A 467 -1.63 -14.44 -48.27
CA ASP A 467 -0.99 -15.75 -48.52
C ASP A 467 -0.14 -15.70 -49.82
N PRO A 468 1.19 -15.55 -49.73
CA PRO A 468 2.08 -15.74 -50.85
C PRO A 468 2.37 -17.24 -51.07
N TYR A 469 1.97 -17.75 -52.23
CA TYR A 469 2.37 -19.09 -52.72
C TYR A 469 1.80 -20.30 -51.94
N TYR A 470 0.54 -20.24 -51.49
CA TYR A 470 -0.14 -21.30 -50.72
C TYR A 470 0.50 -21.55 -49.36
N ARG A 471 1.09 -20.50 -48.79
CA ARG A 471 1.57 -20.44 -47.41
C ARG A 471 0.52 -19.68 -46.60
N PRO A 472 -0.31 -20.39 -45.82
CA PRO A 472 -1.41 -19.75 -45.11
C PRO A 472 -0.89 -18.66 -44.15
N ASP A 473 -1.50 -17.47 -44.24
CA ASP A 473 -1.38 -16.34 -43.29
C ASP A 473 0.04 -15.85 -42.96
N VAL A 474 0.96 -15.82 -43.93
CA VAL A 474 2.29 -15.17 -43.75
C VAL A 474 2.12 -13.68 -43.38
N GLY A 475 1.11 -13.03 -43.96
CA GLY A 475 0.83 -11.62 -43.77
C GLY A 475 1.82 -10.70 -44.50
N ALA A 476 1.44 -9.42 -44.58
CA ALA A 476 2.23 -8.37 -45.19
C ALA A 476 1.83 -7.00 -44.63
N ALA A 477 2.74 -6.05 -44.79
CA ALA A 477 2.45 -4.62 -44.67
C ALA A 477 2.92 -3.90 -45.93
N TYR A 478 2.30 -2.76 -46.23
CA TYR A 478 2.64 -1.94 -47.38
C TYR A 478 2.96 -0.53 -46.92
N VAL A 479 4.06 -0.02 -47.45
CA VAL A 479 4.43 1.37 -47.33
C VAL A 479 4.01 2.06 -48.62
N VAL A 480 3.11 3.03 -48.52
CA VAL A 480 2.59 3.80 -49.65
C VAL A 480 3.15 5.21 -49.54
N PHE A 481 3.86 5.65 -50.58
CA PHE A 481 4.47 6.97 -50.57
C PHE A 481 3.43 8.08 -50.75
N GLY A 482 3.64 9.19 -50.05
CA GLY A 482 2.88 10.43 -50.17
C GLY A 482 2.81 10.91 -51.62
N LYS A 483 1.69 11.54 -51.98
CA LYS A 483 1.48 12.06 -53.33
C LYS A 483 0.43 13.16 -53.38
N THR A 484 0.58 14.04 -54.38
CA THR A 484 -0.20 15.27 -54.52
C THR A 484 -1.48 15.13 -55.36
N ASP A 485 -1.66 14.00 -56.07
CA ASP A 485 -2.87 13.75 -56.85
C ASP A 485 -3.85 12.80 -56.14
N GLY A 486 -5.14 12.86 -56.49
CA GLY A 486 -6.18 11.99 -55.95
C GLY A 486 -6.30 10.62 -56.64
N SER A 487 -5.32 10.20 -57.46
CA SER A 487 -5.44 8.91 -58.17
C SER A 487 -5.39 7.72 -57.20
N ALA A 488 -6.16 6.66 -57.45
CA ALA A 488 -6.13 5.49 -56.58
C ALA A 488 -4.77 4.77 -56.65
N VAL A 489 -4.29 4.28 -55.50
CA VAL A 489 -3.08 3.45 -55.39
C VAL A 489 -3.50 1.99 -55.36
N ARG A 490 -2.79 1.12 -56.09
CA ARG A 490 -2.98 -0.32 -56.00
C ARG A 490 -1.81 -0.92 -55.25
N LEU A 491 -2.08 -1.76 -54.26
CA LEU A 491 -1.04 -2.44 -53.52
C LEU A 491 -0.18 -3.35 -54.42
N SER A 492 -0.71 -3.81 -55.56
CA SER A 492 0.05 -4.58 -56.54
C SER A 492 1.09 -3.77 -57.29
N ASP A 493 0.86 -2.47 -57.46
CA ASP A 493 1.85 -1.55 -58.00
C ASP A 493 2.92 -1.23 -56.92
N VAL A 494 2.49 -1.06 -55.67
CA VAL A 494 3.39 -0.88 -54.51
C VAL A 494 4.30 -2.11 -54.30
N ALA A 495 3.77 -3.32 -54.42
CA ALA A 495 4.56 -4.55 -54.37
C ALA A 495 5.56 -4.69 -55.52
N ALA A 496 5.27 -4.04 -56.66
CA ALA A 496 6.18 -3.94 -57.80
C ALA A 496 7.18 -2.76 -57.67
N GLY A 497 7.15 -2.04 -56.54
CA GLY A 497 8.04 -0.92 -56.24
C GLY A 497 7.63 0.42 -56.84
N ILE A 498 6.34 0.59 -57.17
CA ILE A 498 5.80 1.82 -57.74
C ILE A 498 5.04 2.56 -56.64
N GLY A 499 5.55 3.74 -56.25
CA GLY A 499 4.91 4.58 -55.24
C GLY A 499 4.94 3.99 -53.83
N GLY A 500 5.92 3.14 -53.53
CA GLY A 500 6.08 2.51 -52.22
C GLY A 500 6.80 1.17 -52.29
N PHE A 501 6.74 0.40 -51.20
CA PHE A 501 7.26 -0.97 -51.13
C PHE A 501 6.43 -1.88 -50.22
N LYS A 502 6.59 -3.20 -50.41
CA LYS A 502 5.94 -4.24 -49.62
C LYS A 502 6.91 -4.83 -48.59
N ILE A 503 6.41 -5.04 -47.38
CA ILE A 503 7.07 -5.77 -46.29
C ILE A 503 6.40 -7.14 -46.19
N VAL A 504 7.18 -8.20 -46.36
CA VAL A 504 6.70 -9.59 -46.41
C VAL A 504 7.08 -10.32 -45.12
N GLY A 505 6.11 -11.05 -44.53
CA GLY A 505 6.31 -11.88 -43.34
C GLY A 505 7.42 -12.94 -43.48
N GLU A 506 7.92 -13.45 -42.35
CA GLU A 506 9.06 -14.37 -42.29
C GLU A 506 8.65 -15.82 -42.62
N GLY A 507 7.52 -16.29 -42.08
CA GLY A 507 7.03 -17.67 -42.14
C GLY A 507 5.51 -17.79 -42.24
N ASP A 508 5.04 -19.03 -42.37
CA ASP A 508 3.62 -19.35 -42.47
C ASP A 508 2.93 -19.05 -41.12
N TRP A 509 1.72 -18.52 -41.13
CA TRP A 509 0.93 -18.13 -39.94
C TRP A 509 1.49 -17.00 -39.07
N ASP A 510 2.55 -16.31 -39.48
CA ASP A 510 3.13 -15.18 -38.73
C ASP A 510 2.16 -14.00 -38.55
N ARG A 511 1.20 -13.82 -39.47
CA ARG A 511 0.29 -12.67 -39.53
C ARG A 511 1.02 -11.32 -39.49
N ALA A 512 2.10 -11.21 -40.26
CA ALA A 512 2.86 -9.97 -40.34
C ALA A 512 1.96 -8.79 -40.75
N GLY A 513 2.13 -7.64 -40.10
CA GLY A 513 1.30 -6.45 -40.27
C GLY A 513 0.00 -6.47 -39.46
N PHE A 514 -0.13 -7.33 -38.44
CA PHE A 514 -1.32 -7.32 -37.57
C PHE A 514 -1.53 -5.96 -36.89
N ALA A 515 -0.45 -5.38 -36.35
CA ALA A 515 -0.37 -4.01 -35.85
C ALA A 515 0.80 -3.27 -36.51
N LEU A 516 0.65 -1.95 -36.62
CA LEU A 516 1.55 -1.07 -37.37
C LEU A 516 1.75 0.24 -36.62
N SER A 517 2.95 0.78 -36.67
CA SER A 517 3.26 2.13 -36.19
C SER A 517 4.50 2.67 -36.91
N ALA A 518 4.63 3.99 -37.08
CA ALA A 518 5.94 4.59 -37.33
C ALA A 518 6.85 4.32 -36.14
N ALA A 519 8.14 4.08 -36.37
CA ALA A 519 9.14 3.99 -35.30
C ALA A 519 9.91 5.31 -35.12
N GLY A 520 9.79 6.27 -36.04
CA GLY A 520 10.68 7.43 -36.09
C GLY A 520 12.05 7.08 -36.69
N ASP A 521 13.04 7.96 -36.62
CA ASP A 521 14.38 7.71 -37.19
C ASP A 521 15.30 7.07 -36.13
N LEU A 522 15.25 5.74 -35.98
CA LEU A 522 16.04 5.03 -34.96
C LEU A 522 17.52 4.93 -35.35
N ASN A 523 17.79 4.86 -36.66
CA ASN A 523 19.14 4.64 -37.17
C ASN A 523 19.90 5.94 -37.46
N GLY A 524 19.23 7.09 -37.43
CA GLY A 524 19.77 8.44 -37.63
C GLY A 524 20.10 8.76 -39.09
N ASP A 525 19.47 8.08 -40.05
CA ASP A 525 19.72 8.28 -41.48
C ASP A 525 18.84 9.37 -42.11
N GLY A 526 17.89 9.91 -41.34
CA GLY A 526 16.97 10.96 -41.74
C GLY A 526 15.70 10.45 -42.41
N TYR A 527 15.51 9.14 -42.53
CA TYR A 527 14.25 8.52 -42.95
C TYR A 527 13.48 8.02 -41.73
N ALA A 528 12.15 8.10 -41.81
CA ALA A 528 11.32 7.46 -40.81
C ALA A 528 11.42 5.92 -40.94
N ASP A 529 11.68 5.25 -39.83
CA ASP A 529 11.63 3.80 -39.69
C ASP A 529 10.22 3.35 -39.27
N LEU A 530 10.00 2.03 -39.35
CA LEU A 530 8.67 1.42 -39.26
C LEU A 530 8.68 0.32 -38.21
N LEU A 531 7.56 0.16 -37.51
CA LEU A 531 7.31 -0.93 -36.56
C LEU A 531 6.17 -1.80 -37.08
N VAL A 532 6.47 -3.07 -37.35
CA VAL A 532 5.53 -4.03 -37.93
C VAL A 532 5.47 -5.26 -37.05
N SER A 533 4.27 -5.65 -36.60
CA SER A 533 4.13 -6.85 -35.77
C SER A 533 3.89 -8.14 -36.56
N ALA A 534 4.21 -9.27 -35.94
CA ALA A 534 3.88 -10.62 -36.37
C ALA A 534 3.43 -11.41 -35.12
N VAL A 535 2.13 -11.33 -34.83
CA VAL A 535 1.56 -11.68 -33.52
C VAL A 535 1.54 -13.19 -33.23
N THR A 536 1.57 -14.03 -34.27
CA THR A 536 1.52 -15.50 -34.19
C THR A 536 2.77 -16.13 -34.81
N HIS A 537 3.93 -15.51 -34.57
CA HIS A 537 5.18 -15.95 -35.17
C HIS A 537 5.66 -17.31 -34.60
N ASP A 538 5.71 -18.32 -35.46
CA ASP A 538 6.13 -19.69 -35.14
C ASP A 538 7.66 -19.84 -35.21
N VAL A 539 8.27 -20.27 -34.11
CA VAL A 539 9.66 -20.75 -34.07
C VAL A 539 9.69 -22.28 -34.01
N ALA A 540 9.27 -22.97 -35.07
CA ALA A 540 9.53 -24.40 -35.24
C ALA A 540 10.09 -24.77 -36.62
N SER A 541 11.26 -25.40 -36.57
CA SER A 541 11.98 -25.99 -37.71
C SER A 541 11.10 -26.95 -38.52
N GLN A 542 10.88 -26.65 -39.79
CA GLN A 542 10.38 -27.64 -40.76
C GLN A 542 11.38 -28.79 -40.87
N THR A 543 11.13 -29.93 -40.22
CA THR A 543 11.87 -31.17 -40.46
C THR A 543 11.18 -31.98 -41.54
N TRP A 544 11.84 -32.12 -42.69
CA TRP A 544 11.37 -32.95 -43.79
C TRP A 544 11.43 -34.42 -43.39
N ILE A 545 10.29 -35.11 -43.36
CA ILE A 545 10.25 -36.56 -43.20
C ILE A 545 10.15 -37.19 -44.59
N ASP A 546 11.09 -38.08 -44.93
CA ASP A 546 11.17 -38.78 -46.22
C ASP A 546 9.92 -39.65 -46.52
N GLU A 547 9.66 -39.74 -47.83
CA GLU A 547 8.63 -40.47 -48.58
C GLU A 547 8.13 -41.80 -47.96
N TYR A 548 6.84 -41.87 -47.60
CA TYR A 548 6.16 -43.13 -47.28
C TYR A 548 4.98 -43.42 -48.23
N TRP A 549 5.02 -44.61 -48.84
CA TRP A 549 4.01 -45.13 -49.75
C TRP A 549 2.80 -45.66 -48.96
N VAL A 550 1.66 -44.96 -49.00
CA VAL A 550 0.41 -45.38 -48.34
C VAL A 550 -0.63 -45.87 -49.38
N PRO A 551 -1.20 -47.08 -49.24
CA PRO A 551 -2.23 -47.58 -50.15
C PRO A 551 -3.59 -46.93 -49.88
N TYR A 552 -4.25 -46.43 -50.93
CA TYR A 552 -5.59 -45.86 -50.86
C TYR A 552 -6.64 -46.93 -51.20
N LEU A 553 -7.50 -47.25 -50.24
CA LEU A 553 -8.64 -48.14 -50.42
C LEU A 553 -9.91 -47.29 -50.46
N TYR A 554 -10.55 -47.21 -51.63
CA TYR A 554 -11.83 -46.52 -51.79
C TYR A 554 -12.97 -47.43 -51.35
N TYR A 555 -13.75 -46.99 -50.38
CA TYR A 555 -14.97 -47.67 -49.94
C TYR A 555 -16.17 -47.06 -50.65
N ASP A 556 -16.85 -47.84 -51.48
CA ASP A 556 -18.08 -47.42 -52.15
C ASP A 556 -19.27 -47.74 -51.24
N ASP A 557 -19.87 -46.71 -50.65
CA ASP A 557 -21.02 -46.82 -49.75
C ASP A 557 -22.27 -47.40 -50.41
N TYR A 558 -22.37 -47.37 -51.75
CA TYR A 558 -23.52 -47.94 -52.48
C TYR A 558 -23.39 -49.46 -52.70
N THR A 559 -22.17 -49.97 -52.85
CA THR A 559 -21.91 -51.40 -53.11
C THR A 559 -21.36 -52.15 -51.89
N ARG A 560 -20.92 -51.44 -50.85
CA ARG A 560 -20.28 -51.97 -49.62
C ARG A 560 -19.06 -52.85 -49.91
N GLU A 561 -18.30 -52.53 -50.96
CA GLU A 561 -17.04 -53.19 -51.29
C GLU A 561 -15.88 -52.19 -51.35
N TYR A 562 -14.67 -52.69 -51.07
CA TYR A 562 -13.42 -51.93 -51.08
C TYR A 562 -12.68 -52.16 -52.41
N TYR A 563 -12.32 -51.08 -53.10
CA TYR A 563 -11.54 -51.13 -54.33
C TYR A 563 -10.13 -50.58 -54.12
N ASP A 564 -9.12 -51.37 -54.52
CA ASP A 564 -7.70 -50.99 -54.54
C ASP A 564 -7.40 -50.22 -55.84
N LEU A 565 -7.09 -48.93 -55.72
CA LEU A 565 -6.84 -48.04 -56.85
C LEU A 565 -5.35 -47.77 -57.10
N GLY A 566 -4.45 -48.54 -56.48
CA GLY A 566 -3.00 -48.40 -56.64
C GLY A 566 -2.37 -47.29 -55.79
N TYR A 567 -1.07 -47.08 -55.98
CA TYR A 567 -0.26 -46.14 -55.20
C TYR A 567 -0.16 -44.78 -55.89
N TYR A 568 -0.45 -43.72 -55.14
CA TYR A 568 -0.14 -42.33 -55.52
C TYR A 568 1.22 -41.95 -54.93
N ASP A 569 2.00 -41.16 -55.66
CA ASP A 569 3.17 -40.44 -55.14
C ASP A 569 2.65 -39.41 -54.12
N GLY A 570 2.71 -39.77 -52.84
CA GLY A 570 2.11 -39.03 -51.74
C GLY A 570 2.89 -37.74 -51.48
N GLY A 571 2.22 -36.60 -51.70
CA GLY A 571 2.75 -35.29 -51.34
C GLY A 571 3.16 -35.18 -49.87
N TYR A 572 4.05 -34.22 -49.61
CA TYR A 572 4.57 -33.88 -48.29
C TYR A 572 3.43 -33.73 -47.26
N TYR A 573 3.46 -34.53 -46.20
CA TYR A 573 2.61 -34.34 -45.03
C TYR A 573 3.37 -33.48 -44.02
N TYR A 574 2.81 -32.31 -43.70
CA TYR A 574 3.23 -31.48 -42.59
C TYR A 574 2.74 -32.13 -41.29
N THR A 575 3.64 -32.44 -40.37
CA THR A 575 3.28 -32.55 -38.96
C THR A 575 3.47 -31.16 -38.36
N THR A 576 2.41 -30.38 -38.29
CA THR A 576 2.41 -29.13 -37.51
C THR A 576 2.33 -29.52 -36.04
N ASP A 577 3.50 -29.70 -35.41
CA ASP A 577 3.60 -29.45 -33.98
C ASP A 577 3.50 -27.93 -33.84
N TYR A 578 2.32 -27.41 -33.51
CA TYR A 578 2.15 -26.00 -33.13
C TYR A 578 3.08 -25.74 -31.94
N ALA A 579 4.22 -25.09 -32.16
CA ALA A 579 4.95 -24.49 -31.05
C ALA A 579 4.07 -23.34 -30.52
N PRO A 580 3.99 -23.14 -29.20
CA PRO A 580 3.19 -22.06 -28.66
C PRO A 580 3.84 -20.71 -29.04
N ASP A 581 3.05 -19.77 -29.56
CA ASP A 581 3.54 -18.57 -30.26
C ASP A 581 3.83 -17.44 -29.27
N ALA A 582 5.09 -17.03 -29.14
CA ALA A 582 5.44 -15.91 -28.25
C ALA A 582 5.09 -14.53 -28.84
N GLY A 583 4.83 -14.47 -30.15
CA GLY A 583 4.69 -13.24 -30.92
C GLY A 583 6.03 -12.51 -31.17
N ALA A 584 6.03 -11.59 -32.14
CA ALA A 584 7.19 -10.78 -32.50
C ALA A 584 6.79 -9.39 -33.03
N ALA A 585 7.77 -8.47 -33.01
CA ALA A 585 7.71 -7.21 -33.74
C ALA A 585 9.02 -6.95 -34.47
N TYR A 586 8.98 -6.11 -35.50
CA TYR A 586 10.12 -5.82 -36.35
C TYR A 586 10.23 -4.32 -36.56
N VAL A 587 11.41 -3.79 -36.27
CA VAL A 587 11.80 -2.46 -36.74
C VAL A 587 12.36 -2.61 -38.14
N VAL A 588 11.84 -1.86 -39.10
CA VAL A 588 12.26 -1.85 -40.50
C VAL A 588 12.75 -0.46 -40.86
N TRP A 589 13.97 -0.36 -41.38
CA TRP A 589 14.56 0.92 -41.75
C TRP A 589 13.85 1.56 -42.94
N GLY A 590 13.64 2.87 -42.85
CA GLY A 590 13.15 3.71 -43.94
C GLY A 590 14.07 3.62 -45.15
N LYS A 591 13.50 3.78 -46.35
CA LYS A 591 14.27 3.81 -47.60
C LYS A 591 13.49 4.42 -48.76
N ALA A 592 14.25 5.04 -49.66
CA ALA A 592 13.73 5.63 -50.89
C ALA A 592 13.47 4.63 -52.04
N ASP A 593 14.09 3.43 -52.01
CA ASP A 593 13.87 2.44 -53.06
C ASP A 593 12.59 1.62 -52.83
N GLY A 594 11.84 1.38 -53.90
CA GLY A 594 10.63 0.56 -53.87
C GLY A 594 10.87 -0.96 -53.75
N GLY A 595 12.09 -1.40 -53.42
CA GLY A 595 12.38 -2.83 -53.30
C GLY A 595 11.61 -3.48 -52.15
N GLN A 596 11.21 -4.73 -52.28
CA GLN A 596 10.54 -5.43 -51.18
C GLN A 596 11.47 -5.63 -49.98
N VAL A 597 10.90 -5.59 -48.78
CA VAL A 597 11.58 -5.96 -47.52
C VAL A 597 11.04 -7.31 -47.07
N TRP A 598 11.95 -8.20 -46.69
CA TRP A 598 11.60 -9.51 -46.14
C TRP A 598 11.93 -9.50 -44.65
N LEU A 599 10.96 -9.80 -43.79
CA LEU A 599 11.18 -9.80 -42.35
C LEU A 599 12.20 -10.86 -41.91
N SER A 600 12.39 -11.93 -42.69
CA SER A 600 13.50 -12.88 -42.50
C SER A 600 14.89 -12.21 -42.61
N ASN A 601 15.07 -11.26 -43.53
CA ASN A 601 16.31 -10.50 -43.64
C ASN A 601 16.46 -9.52 -42.45
N VAL A 602 15.35 -8.92 -42.02
CA VAL A 602 15.31 -8.01 -40.86
C VAL A 602 15.67 -8.77 -39.57
N ALA A 603 15.20 -10.01 -39.42
CA ALA A 603 15.58 -10.91 -38.33
C ALA A 603 17.09 -11.21 -38.30
N ASP A 604 17.71 -11.32 -39.49
CA ASP A 604 19.16 -11.47 -39.65
C ASP A 604 19.94 -10.14 -39.48
N GLY A 605 19.24 -9.03 -39.19
CA GLY A 605 19.81 -7.71 -38.96
C GLY A 605 20.08 -6.88 -40.22
N TYR A 606 19.45 -7.25 -41.35
CA TYR A 606 19.51 -6.50 -42.60
C TYR A 606 18.22 -5.72 -42.82
N GLY A 607 18.32 -4.40 -42.94
CA GLY A 607 17.14 -3.55 -43.13
C GLY A 607 16.36 -3.28 -41.84
N GLY A 608 16.87 -3.63 -40.66
CA GLY A 608 16.19 -3.44 -39.38
C GLY A 608 16.66 -4.40 -38.29
N PHE A 609 15.80 -4.63 -37.30
CA PHE A 609 15.99 -5.68 -36.29
C PHE A 609 14.66 -6.28 -35.81
N LYS A 610 14.73 -7.52 -35.32
CA LYS A 610 13.60 -8.24 -34.72
C LYS A 610 13.55 -8.07 -33.20
N ILE A 611 12.33 -7.93 -32.67
CA ILE A 611 11.99 -7.98 -31.25
C ILE A 611 11.22 -9.29 -31.02
N THR A 612 11.81 -10.20 -30.25
CA THR A 612 11.25 -11.54 -29.99
C THR A 612 10.47 -11.56 -28.68
N GLY A 613 9.26 -12.12 -28.68
CA GLY A 613 8.42 -12.29 -27.48
C GLY A 613 9.10 -13.00 -26.31
N GLU A 614 8.62 -12.76 -25.09
CA GLU A 614 9.21 -13.31 -23.86
C GLU A 614 8.87 -14.79 -23.68
N ALA A 615 7.58 -15.12 -23.66
CA ALA A 615 7.07 -16.46 -23.46
C ALA A 615 5.98 -16.78 -24.47
N ALA A 616 5.73 -18.07 -24.63
CA ALA A 616 4.77 -18.59 -25.57
C ALA A 616 3.32 -18.30 -25.16
N ASP A 617 2.44 -18.13 -26.14
CA ASP A 617 1.02 -17.74 -25.99
C ASP A 617 0.79 -16.30 -25.47
N ASP A 618 1.85 -15.54 -25.19
CA ASP A 618 1.75 -14.13 -24.76
C ASP A 618 1.29 -13.18 -25.88
N ASN A 619 1.48 -13.58 -27.15
CA ASN A 619 1.22 -12.80 -28.35
C ASN A 619 1.85 -11.40 -28.34
N ALA A 620 3.14 -11.31 -28.01
CA ALA A 620 3.85 -10.04 -28.06
C ALA A 620 3.78 -9.41 -29.47
N GLY A 621 3.55 -8.10 -29.52
CA GLY A 621 3.30 -7.39 -30.78
C GLY A 621 1.82 -7.37 -31.19
N TYR A 622 0.91 -7.79 -30.32
CA TYR A 622 -0.53 -7.60 -30.54
C TYR A 622 -0.87 -6.12 -30.80
N ALA A 623 -0.22 -5.22 -30.05
CA ALA A 623 -0.20 -3.79 -30.30
C ALA A 623 1.25 -3.28 -30.24
N VAL A 624 1.54 -2.24 -31.02
CA VAL A 624 2.88 -1.64 -31.12
C VAL A 624 2.76 -0.12 -31.25
N ALA A 625 3.67 0.62 -30.63
CA ALA A 625 3.69 2.07 -30.72
C ALA A 625 5.11 2.64 -30.60
N ASN A 626 5.31 3.79 -31.25
CA ASN A 626 6.37 4.73 -30.91
C ASN A 626 5.94 5.57 -29.69
N ILE A 627 6.86 5.74 -28.75
CA ILE A 627 6.61 6.44 -27.48
C ILE A 627 7.55 7.64 -27.26
N GLY A 628 8.29 8.06 -28.29
CA GLY A 628 9.31 9.08 -28.17
C GLY A 628 10.57 8.58 -27.45
N ASP A 629 11.49 9.50 -27.14
CA ASP A 629 12.74 9.21 -26.43
C ASP A 629 12.51 9.32 -24.91
N LEU A 630 12.32 8.19 -24.25
CA LEU A 630 11.97 8.12 -22.83
C LEU A 630 13.22 8.21 -21.94
N ASN A 631 14.35 7.73 -22.44
CA ASN A 631 15.61 7.66 -21.70
C ASN A 631 16.55 8.86 -21.97
N ASN A 632 16.14 9.78 -22.84
CA ASN A 632 16.86 10.98 -23.28
C ASN A 632 18.21 10.68 -23.96
N ASP A 633 18.31 9.59 -24.72
CA ASP A 633 19.52 9.24 -25.48
C ASP A 633 19.51 9.76 -26.94
N GLY A 634 18.42 10.40 -27.34
CA GLY A 634 18.19 10.97 -28.66
C GLY A 634 17.63 9.98 -29.68
N ILE A 635 17.33 8.74 -29.28
CA ILE A 635 16.74 7.70 -30.11
C ILE A 635 15.33 7.41 -29.60
N THR A 636 14.39 7.27 -30.52
CA THR A 636 13.02 6.90 -30.18
C THR A 636 12.93 5.51 -29.57
N ASP A 637 12.18 5.38 -28.49
CA ASP A 637 11.85 4.14 -27.80
C ASP A 637 10.51 3.58 -28.30
N LEU A 638 10.30 2.29 -28.06
CA LEU A 638 9.17 1.54 -28.60
C LEU A 638 8.37 0.87 -27.47
N LEU A 639 7.07 0.69 -27.69
CA LEU A 639 6.18 -0.01 -26.77
C LEU A 639 5.51 -1.19 -27.46
N ILE A 640 5.61 -2.36 -26.85
CA ILE A 640 5.12 -3.64 -27.39
C ILE A 640 4.10 -4.25 -26.42
N GLY A 641 2.86 -4.44 -26.85
CA GLY A 641 1.79 -5.07 -26.07
C GLY A 641 1.81 -6.60 -26.17
N ALA A 642 1.50 -7.27 -25.07
CA ALA A 642 1.40 -8.72 -24.93
C ALA A 642 0.21 -9.07 -24.01
N PRO A 643 -1.04 -8.95 -24.50
CA PRO A 643 -2.26 -8.99 -23.68
C PRO A 643 -2.52 -10.33 -23.00
N TYR A 644 -1.87 -11.40 -23.43
CA TYR A 644 -2.09 -12.74 -22.88
C TYR A 644 -0.96 -13.21 -21.95
N ASN A 645 -0.02 -12.32 -21.62
CA ASN A 645 1.02 -12.63 -20.65
C ASN A 645 0.41 -13.02 -19.29
N ASP A 646 0.93 -14.10 -18.71
CA ASP A 646 0.43 -14.72 -17.48
C ASP A 646 1.23 -14.34 -16.21
N GLY A 647 2.12 -13.35 -16.32
CA GLY A 647 3.08 -12.98 -15.27
C GLY A 647 2.46 -12.54 -13.94
N ASN A 648 1.18 -12.16 -13.93
CA ASN A 648 0.40 -11.82 -12.73
C ASN A 648 -0.96 -12.54 -12.69
N GLY A 649 -1.00 -13.78 -13.21
CA GLY A 649 -2.19 -14.60 -13.37
C GLY A 649 -2.63 -14.70 -14.83
N ASP A 650 -3.45 -15.71 -15.14
CA ASP A 650 -3.87 -16.04 -16.51
C ASP A 650 -4.39 -14.80 -17.27
N ASN A 651 -3.76 -14.47 -18.40
CA ASN A 651 -4.10 -13.32 -19.24
C ASN A 651 -4.22 -11.98 -18.49
N ALA A 652 -3.41 -11.76 -17.46
CA ALA A 652 -3.30 -10.44 -16.85
C ALA A 652 -2.77 -9.39 -17.85
N GLY A 653 -1.95 -9.85 -18.79
CA GLY A 653 -1.35 -9.04 -19.84
C GLY A 653 -0.10 -8.32 -19.40
N ALA A 654 0.66 -7.82 -20.37
CA ALA A 654 1.87 -7.04 -20.17
C ALA A 654 2.10 -6.08 -21.34
N ALA A 655 2.98 -5.10 -21.10
CA ALA A 655 3.59 -4.30 -22.15
C ALA A 655 5.10 -4.16 -21.89
N TYR A 656 5.87 -3.87 -22.93
CA TYR A 656 7.33 -3.78 -22.85
C TYR A 656 7.80 -2.50 -23.50
N VAL A 657 8.49 -1.68 -22.72
CA VAL A 657 9.25 -0.55 -23.23
C VAL A 657 10.59 -1.09 -23.71
N VAL A 658 10.88 -0.91 -24.99
CA VAL A 658 12.14 -1.28 -25.63
C VAL A 658 12.88 0.00 -25.95
N PHE A 659 14.03 0.20 -25.31
CA PHE A 659 14.84 1.37 -25.61
C PHE A 659 15.42 1.28 -27.03
N GLY A 660 15.32 2.38 -27.76
CA GLY A 660 15.73 2.54 -29.14
C GLY A 660 17.21 2.24 -29.35
N LYS A 661 17.55 1.79 -30.56
CA LYS A 661 18.95 1.61 -30.96
C LYS A 661 19.12 1.68 -32.48
N ALA A 662 20.27 2.21 -32.88
CA ALA A 662 20.62 2.36 -34.29
C ALA A 662 21.18 1.09 -34.97
N ASN A 663 21.54 0.05 -34.20
CA ASN A 663 22.12 -1.17 -34.78
C ASN A 663 21.06 -2.24 -35.06
N GLY A 664 21.27 -3.03 -36.11
CA GLY A 664 20.36 -4.12 -36.51
C GLY A 664 20.42 -5.38 -35.64
N MET A 665 21.01 -5.34 -34.43
CA MET A 665 20.99 -6.53 -33.57
C MET A 665 19.59 -6.76 -33.03
N GLY A 666 19.12 -8.00 -32.96
CA GLY A 666 17.82 -8.32 -32.36
C GLY A 666 17.69 -7.89 -30.89
N VAL A 667 16.45 -7.84 -30.42
CA VAL A 667 16.06 -7.65 -29.01
C VAL A 667 15.21 -8.86 -28.60
N THR A 668 15.34 -9.31 -27.36
CA THR A 668 14.41 -10.28 -26.77
C THR A 668 13.68 -9.62 -25.61
N LEU A 669 12.36 -9.79 -25.52
CA LEU A 669 11.58 -9.23 -24.42
C LEU A 669 11.93 -9.89 -23.08
N ALA A 670 12.51 -11.09 -23.09
CA ALA A 670 13.12 -11.70 -21.90
C ALA A 670 14.29 -10.87 -21.33
N ASP A 671 15.13 -10.27 -22.19
CA ASP A 671 16.20 -9.36 -21.73
C ASP A 671 15.62 -8.06 -21.17
N ILE A 672 14.55 -7.54 -21.78
CA ILE A 672 13.81 -6.37 -21.29
C ILE A 672 13.21 -6.66 -19.90
N ALA A 673 12.58 -7.82 -19.73
CA ALA A 673 12.03 -8.27 -18.43
C ALA A 673 13.13 -8.46 -17.37
N ALA A 674 14.34 -8.81 -17.80
CA ALA A 674 15.53 -8.88 -16.94
C ALA A 674 16.19 -7.49 -16.68
N GLY A 675 15.62 -6.40 -17.20
CA GLY A 675 16.06 -5.02 -16.98
C GLY A 675 17.20 -4.55 -17.89
N THR A 676 17.38 -5.18 -19.05
CA THR A 676 18.41 -4.80 -20.05
C THR A 676 17.75 -4.19 -21.28
N GLY A 677 18.07 -2.94 -21.59
CA GLY A 677 17.61 -2.28 -22.81
C GLY A 677 16.14 -1.85 -22.81
N GLY A 678 15.53 -1.71 -21.63
CA GLY A 678 14.14 -1.30 -21.45
C GLY A 678 13.56 -1.81 -20.14
N PHE A 679 12.23 -1.78 -20.00
CA PHE A 679 11.53 -2.36 -18.85
C PHE A 679 10.18 -2.99 -19.20
N LYS A 680 9.75 -3.94 -18.37
CA LYS A 680 8.43 -4.59 -18.45
C LYS A 680 7.40 -3.84 -17.62
N ILE A 681 6.18 -3.74 -18.14
CA ILE A 681 4.96 -3.29 -17.47
C ILE A 681 4.08 -4.54 -17.27
N ILE A 682 3.81 -4.89 -16.02
CA ILE A 682 3.06 -6.09 -15.65
C ILE A 682 1.58 -5.73 -15.39
N GLY A 683 0.66 -6.50 -15.96
CA GLY A 683 -0.80 -6.35 -15.77
C GLY A 683 -1.25 -6.41 -14.31
N GLU A 684 -2.38 -5.75 -14.00
CA GLU A 684 -2.87 -5.60 -12.62
C GLU A 684 -3.43 -6.92 -12.05
N ALA A 685 -4.33 -7.59 -12.78
CA ALA A 685 -4.96 -8.83 -12.35
C ALA A 685 -5.28 -9.78 -13.51
N ALA A 686 -5.48 -11.07 -13.19
CA ALA A 686 -5.83 -12.10 -14.17
C ALA A 686 -7.10 -11.75 -14.96
N GLY A 687 -7.07 -11.93 -16.27
CA GLY A 687 -8.19 -11.66 -17.18
C GLY A 687 -8.28 -10.23 -17.70
N ASP A 688 -7.53 -9.28 -17.16
CA ASP A 688 -7.61 -7.86 -17.53
C ASP A 688 -7.11 -7.56 -18.96
N THR A 689 -6.22 -8.41 -19.50
CA THR A 689 -5.60 -8.28 -20.82
C THR A 689 -4.86 -6.97 -21.08
N ALA A 690 -4.13 -6.48 -20.07
CA ALA A 690 -3.33 -5.27 -20.21
C ALA A 690 -2.34 -5.36 -21.40
N GLY A 691 -2.27 -4.31 -22.22
CA GLY A 691 -1.43 -4.30 -23.42
C GLY A 691 -2.16 -4.76 -24.68
N ILE A 692 -3.49 -4.93 -24.64
CA ILE A 692 -4.34 -5.15 -25.82
C ILE A 692 -4.20 -3.99 -26.83
N THR A 693 -4.03 -2.77 -26.32
CA THR A 693 -3.66 -1.58 -27.05
C THR A 693 -2.63 -0.80 -26.24
N VAL A 694 -1.70 -0.16 -26.94
CA VAL A 694 -0.63 0.63 -26.34
C VAL A 694 -0.36 1.85 -27.20
N THR A 695 0.01 2.97 -26.57
CA THR A 695 0.47 4.17 -27.27
C THR A 695 1.34 5.04 -26.36
N GLY A 696 2.11 5.96 -26.94
CA GLY A 696 2.70 7.06 -26.19
C GLY A 696 1.59 8.04 -25.80
N ALA A 697 1.58 8.49 -24.55
CA ALA A 697 0.55 9.39 -24.02
C ALA A 697 0.94 10.88 -24.15
N GLY A 698 2.19 11.18 -24.48
CA GLY A 698 2.76 12.53 -24.31
C GLY A 698 3.04 12.82 -22.83
N ASP A 699 3.43 14.05 -22.50
CA ASP A 699 3.70 14.47 -21.11
C ASP A 699 2.37 14.80 -20.38
N VAL A 700 1.76 13.80 -19.76
CA VAL A 700 0.44 13.91 -19.12
C VAL A 700 0.56 14.53 -17.73
N ASN A 701 1.73 14.43 -17.09
CA ASN A 701 1.97 14.90 -15.73
C ASN A 701 2.78 16.20 -15.64
N GLY A 702 3.27 16.72 -16.77
CA GLY A 702 4.01 17.98 -16.89
C GLY A 702 5.46 17.91 -16.39
N ASP A 703 6.07 16.73 -16.34
CA ASP A 703 7.45 16.54 -15.87
C ASP A 703 8.51 16.64 -16.98
N GLY A 704 8.06 16.77 -18.24
CA GLY A 704 8.89 16.90 -19.43
C GLY A 704 9.33 15.57 -20.04
N ILE A 705 8.87 14.44 -19.51
CA ILE A 705 9.10 13.09 -20.06
C ILE A 705 7.78 12.59 -20.64
N ALA A 706 7.84 11.92 -21.79
CA ALA A 706 6.65 11.30 -22.37
C ALA A 706 6.16 10.14 -21.49
N ASP A 707 4.85 10.09 -21.24
CA ASP A 707 4.18 9.02 -20.53
C ASP A 707 3.64 7.96 -21.51
N LEU A 708 3.13 6.86 -20.96
CA LEU A 708 2.66 5.71 -21.72
C LEU A 708 1.19 5.45 -21.39
N LEU A 709 0.42 4.98 -22.37
CA LEU A 709 -0.97 4.58 -22.18
C LEU A 709 -1.17 3.13 -22.58
N VAL A 710 -1.70 2.32 -21.64
CA VAL A 710 -1.89 0.88 -21.79
C VAL A 710 -3.36 0.53 -21.56
N GLY A 711 -4.03 -0.03 -22.57
CA GLY A 711 -5.42 -0.49 -22.47
C GLY A 711 -5.55 -1.87 -21.82
N ALA A 712 -6.63 -2.10 -21.09
CA ALA A 712 -7.01 -3.36 -20.44
C ALA A 712 -8.55 -3.51 -20.47
N ASN A 713 -9.09 -3.87 -21.63
CA ASN A 713 -10.53 -3.78 -21.91
C ASN A 713 -11.41 -4.77 -21.13
N TYR A 714 -10.81 -5.79 -20.51
CA TYR A 714 -11.52 -6.77 -19.68
C TYR A 714 -11.33 -6.56 -18.19
N ASN A 715 -10.81 -5.40 -17.76
CA ASN A 715 -10.74 -5.09 -16.34
C ASN A 715 -12.14 -4.94 -15.72
N ASP A 716 -12.32 -5.55 -14.54
CA ASP A 716 -13.63 -5.67 -13.88
C ASP A 716 -13.87 -4.63 -12.75
N ALA A 717 -13.04 -3.60 -12.60
CA ALA A 717 -13.09 -2.70 -11.44
C ALA A 717 -14.43 -1.93 -11.29
N ALA A 718 -15.11 -1.63 -12.40
CA ALA A 718 -16.44 -1.01 -12.44
C ALA A 718 -17.56 -1.99 -12.83
N GLY A 719 -17.30 -3.30 -12.66
CA GLY A 719 -18.17 -4.40 -13.06
C GLY A 719 -17.61 -5.20 -14.25
N ASP A 720 -18.17 -6.38 -14.49
CA ASP A 720 -17.68 -7.34 -15.48
C ASP A 720 -17.40 -6.69 -16.85
N ASN A 721 -16.15 -6.77 -17.33
CA ASN A 721 -15.66 -6.18 -18.58
C ASN A 721 -15.98 -4.69 -18.75
N ALA A 722 -16.03 -3.91 -17.67
CA ALA A 722 -16.16 -2.46 -17.77
C ALA A 722 -14.95 -1.84 -18.49
N GLY A 723 -13.80 -2.48 -18.34
CA GLY A 723 -12.54 -2.08 -18.95
C GLY A 723 -11.80 -0.99 -18.16
N ALA A 724 -10.54 -0.82 -18.50
CA ALA A 724 -9.67 0.20 -17.93
C ALA A 724 -8.57 0.60 -18.92
N ALA A 725 -7.93 1.75 -18.65
CA ALA A 725 -6.66 2.12 -19.22
C ALA A 725 -5.72 2.62 -18.12
N TYR A 726 -4.41 2.57 -18.35
CA TYR A 726 -3.39 2.96 -17.38
C TYR A 726 -2.45 3.97 -18.00
N VAL A 727 -2.34 5.12 -17.37
CA VAL A 727 -1.29 6.09 -17.65
C VAL A 727 -0.09 5.71 -16.80
N VAL A 728 0.99 5.28 -17.43
CA VAL A 728 2.26 4.96 -16.77
C VAL A 728 3.21 6.12 -16.99
N PHE A 729 3.66 6.75 -15.91
CA PHE A 729 4.56 7.88 -16.02
C PHE A 729 5.92 7.45 -16.57
N GLY A 730 6.43 8.27 -17.47
CA GLY A 730 7.68 8.07 -18.15
C GLY A 730 8.87 7.99 -17.21
N LYS A 731 9.81 7.09 -17.50
CA LYS A 731 11.07 6.99 -16.74
C LYS A 731 12.21 6.41 -17.55
N ALA A 732 13.42 6.86 -17.26
CA ALA A 732 14.64 6.42 -17.95
C ALA A 732 15.26 5.13 -17.38
N ASP A 733 14.92 4.74 -16.15
CA ASP A 733 15.47 3.52 -15.55
C ASP A 733 14.76 2.25 -16.05
N THR A 734 15.40 1.10 -15.86
CA THR A 734 14.90 -0.20 -16.32
C THR A 734 14.09 -0.96 -15.28
N ALA A 735 13.67 -0.31 -14.19
CA ALA A 735 12.85 -0.97 -13.17
C ALA A 735 11.50 -1.41 -13.74
N THR A 736 11.06 -2.61 -13.40
CA THR A 736 9.73 -3.10 -13.78
C THR A 736 8.63 -2.21 -13.18
N VAL A 737 7.57 -1.97 -13.95
CA VAL A 737 6.36 -1.29 -13.48
C VAL A 737 5.26 -2.33 -13.26
N ASN A 738 4.53 -2.23 -12.15
CA ASN A 738 3.35 -3.04 -11.89
C ASN A 738 2.10 -2.15 -11.98
N LEU A 739 1.12 -2.52 -12.80
CA LEU A 739 -0.11 -1.75 -12.95
C LEU A 739 -0.96 -1.69 -11.67
N ALA A 740 -0.77 -2.61 -10.72
CA ALA A 740 -1.36 -2.49 -9.39
C ALA A 740 -0.80 -1.29 -8.60
N ASP A 741 0.48 -0.96 -8.76
CA ASP A 741 1.10 0.23 -8.15
C ASP A 741 0.60 1.50 -8.84
N VAL A 742 0.47 1.46 -10.18
CA VAL A 742 -0.11 2.56 -10.98
C VAL A 742 -1.56 2.82 -10.59
N ALA A 743 -2.36 1.77 -10.36
CA ALA A 743 -3.73 1.89 -9.86
C ALA A 743 -3.79 2.48 -8.44
N ALA A 744 -2.75 2.28 -7.63
CA ALA A 744 -2.58 2.91 -6.32
C ALA A 744 -2.00 4.33 -6.39
N GLY A 745 -1.77 4.87 -7.60
CA GLY A 745 -1.26 6.22 -7.84
C GLY A 745 0.25 6.36 -7.74
N ILE A 746 1.00 5.25 -7.85
CA ILE A 746 2.47 5.24 -7.80
C ILE A 746 3.01 5.10 -9.22
N GLY A 747 3.69 6.13 -9.71
CA GLY A 747 4.29 6.11 -11.05
C GLY A 747 3.27 6.18 -12.18
N GLY A 748 2.06 6.70 -11.93
CA GLY A 748 1.00 6.85 -12.91
C GLY A 748 -0.38 6.88 -12.25
N PHE A 749 -1.42 6.68 -13.06
CA PHE A 749 -2.80 6.51 -12.57
C PHE A 749 -3.63 5.58 -13.46
N LYS A 750 -4.65 4.96 -12.87
CA LYS A 750 -5.66 4.16 -13.58
C LYS A 750 -6.84 5.03 -14.04
N ILE A 751 -7.32 4.78 -15.25
CA ILE A 751 -8.58 5.25 -15.80
C ILE A 751 -9.57 4.07 -15.73
N VAL A 752 -10.58 4.19 -14.88
CA VAL A 752 -11.58 3.14 -14.60
C VAL A 752 -12.77 3.30 -15.55
N GLY A 753 -13.20 2.21 -16.18
CA GLY A 753 -14.38 2.17 -17.05
C GLY A 753 -15.68 2.67 -16.39
N GLU A 754 -16.64 3.12 -17.19
CA GLU A 754 -17.90 3.70 -16.66
C GLU A 754 -18.87 2.62 -16.14
N ALA A 755 -19.10 1.55 -16.91
CA ALA A 755 -20.06 0.51 -16.55
C ALA A 755 -19.68 -0.86 -17.14
N ALA A 756 -20.22 -1.93 -16.53
CA ALA A 756 -20.01 -3.31 -16.97
C ALA A 756 -20.37 -3.53 -18.45
N GLY A 757 -19.50 -4.21 -19.19
CA GLY A 757 -19.67 -4.56 -20.59
C GLY A 757 -19.23 -3.49 -21.59
N ASP A 758 -18.85 -2.29 -21.14
CA ASP A 758 -18.47 -1.18 -22.02
C ASP A 758 -17.12 -1.40 -22.75
N GLU A 759 -16.26 -2.27 -22.20
CA GLU A 759 -14.89 -2.55 -22.66
C GLU A 759 -14.03 -1.28 -22.86
N ALA A 760 -14.08 -0.34 -21.92
CA ALA A 760 -13.23 0.86 -21.97
C ALA A 760 -11.73 0.48 -22.04
N GLY A 761 -10.96 1.23 -22.84
CA GLY A 761 -9.54 0.95 -23.04
C GLY A 761 -9.27 -0.11 -24.12
N ARG A 762 -10.31 -0.57 -24.82
CA ARG A 762 -10.15 -1.37 -26.05
C ARG A 762 -9.42 -0.61 -27.14
N ALA A 763 -9.60 0.70 -27.21
CA ALA A 763 -8.80 1.59 -28.04
C ALA A 763 -8.35 2.79 -27.20
N VAL A 764 -7.10 3.19 -27.35
CA VAL A 764 -6.51 4.32 -26.66
C VAL A 764 -5.63 5.12 -27.60
N ALA A 765 -5.59 6.45 -27.43
CA ALA A 765 -4.73 7.34 -28.21
C ALA A 765 -4.35 8.57 -27.38
N ALA A 766 -3.20 9.17 -27.67
CA ALA A 766 -2.95 10.54 -27.23
C ALA A 766 -3.88 11.49 -28.02
N ALA A 767 -4.39 12.52 -27.35
CA ALA A 767 -5.12 13.61 -27.98
C ALA A 767 -4.24 14.86 -28.17
N GLY A 768 -3.08 14.93 -27.50
CA GLY A 768 -2.30 16.16 -27.36
C GLY A 768 -2.92 17.09 -26.31
N ASP A 769 -2.38 18.29 -26.16
CA ASP A 769 -2.94 19.33 -25.27
C ASP A 769 -4.13 20.02 -25.97
N VAL A 770 -5.33 19.47 -25.83
CA VAL A 770 -6.51 19.95 -26.56
C VAL A 770 -7.18 21.14 -25.88
N ASN A 771 -6.91 21.33 -24.59
CA ASN A 771 -7.51 22.38 -23.76
C ASN A 771 -6.56 23.56 -23.51
N GLY A 772 -5.28 23.42 -23.88
CA GLY A 772 -4.24 24.44 -23.78
C GLY A 772 -3.68 24.65 -22.36
N ASP A 773 -3.81 23.66 -21.47
CA ASP A 773 -3.35 23.76 -20.08
C ASP A 773 -1.89 23.32 -19.89
N GLY A 774 -1.26 22.81 -20.94
CA GLY A 774 0.13 22.38 -20.97
C GLY A 774 0.36 20.92 -20.62
N TYR A 775 -0.70 20.14 -20.36
CA TYR A 775 -0.62 18.69 -20.18
C TYR A 775 -1.15 17.97 -21.42
N ALA A 776 -0.59 16.80 -21.74
CA ALA A 776 -1.14 15.97 -22.80
C ALA A 776 -2.46 15.30 -22.35
N ASP A 777 -3.48 15.37 -23.20
CA ASP A 777 -4.78 14.75 -22.99
C ASP A 777 -4.89 13.41 -23.74
N LEU A 778 -5.90 12.61 -23.39
CA LEU A 778 -6.00 11.20 -23.78
C LEU A 778 -7.40 10.84 -24.30
N LEU A 779 -7.45 9.91 -25.26
CA LEU A 779 -8.67 9.28 -25.72
C LEU A 779 -8.78 7.85 -25.19
N VAL A 780 -9.95 7.50 -24.67
CA VAL A 780 -10.29 6.14 -24.26
C VAL A 780 -11.59 5.73 -24.93
N GLY A 781 -11.53 4.72 -25.80
CA GLY A 781 -12.70 4.15 -26.48
C GLY A 781 -13.39 3.07 -25.64
N ALA A 782 -14.73 3.07 -25.68
CA ALA A 782 -15.62 2.10 -25.05
C ALA A 782 -16.74 1.72 -26.05
N PRO A 783 -16.42 0.88 -27.05
CA PRO A 783 -17.31 0.66 -28.20
C PRO A 783 -18.62 -0.02 -27.88
N TYR A 784 -18.74 -0.69 -26.74
CA TYR A 784 -19.97 -1.36 -26.31
C TYR A 784 -20.78 -0.54 -25.31
N ASN A 785 -20.42 0.72 -25.08
CA ASN A 785 -21.22 1.61 -24.23
C ASN A 785 -22.60 1.87 -24.85
N ASP A 786 -23.63 1.77 -24.00
CA ASP A 786 -25.03 2.08 -24.34
C ASP A 786 -25.30 3.60 -24.37
N ALA A 787 -24.52 4.33 -25.17
CA ALA A 787 -24.53 5.79 -25.19
C ALA A 787 -25.94 6.34 -25.49
N GLU A 788 -26.38 7.31 -24.68
CA GLU A 788 -27.73 7.89 -24.75
C GLU A 788 -28.88 6.86 -24.65
N GLY A 789 -28.61 5.68 -24.08
CA GLY A 789 -29.56 4.57 -23.97
C GLY A 789 -29.74 3.77 -25.26
N ILE A 790 -28.81 3.91 -26.21
CA ILE A 790 -28.79 3.19 -27.49
C ILE A 790 -27.78 2.05 -27.37
N LEU A 791 -28.27 0.81 -27.52
CA LEU A 791 -27.45 -0.40 -27.36
C LEU A 791 -26.21 -0.39 -28.27
N ASP A 792 -25.03 -0.57 -27.67
CA ASP A 792 -23.71 -0.62 -28.32
C ASP A 792 -23.48 0.53 -29.34
N ALA A 793 -24.06 1.72 -29.09
CA ALA A 793 -23.74 2.88 -29.91
C ALA A 793 -22.25 3.26 -29.80
N GLY A 794 -21.65 2.92 -28.66
CA GLY A 794 -20.26 3.17 -28.32
C GLY A 794 -20.03 4.58 -27.82
N ALA A 795 -18.91 4.78 -27.14
CA ALA A 795 -18.49 6.08 -26.64
C ALA A 795 -16.97 6.23 -26.70
N VAL A 796 -16.52 7.49 -26.71
CA VAL A 796 -15.12 7.87 -26.50
C VAL A 796 -15.07 8.89 -25.38
N TYR A 797 -14.08 8.80 -24.51
CA TYR A 797 -13.84 9.73 -23.43
C TYR A 797 -12.57 10.49 -23.72
N LEU A 798 -12.67 11.82 -23.75
CA LEU A 798 -11.50 12.68 -23.72
C LEU A 798 -11.19 12.97 -22.26
N VAL A 799 -10.02 12.49 -21.81
CA VAL A 799 -9.53 12.60 -20.45
C VAL A 799 -8.41 13.62 -20.42
N PHE A 800 -8.55 14.65 -19.59
CA PHE A 800 -7.53 15.69 -19.47
C PHE A 800 -6.34 15.21 -18.66
N GLY A 801 -5.16 15.66 -19.08
CA GLY A 801 -3.91 15.41 -18.38
C GLY A 801 -3.87 16.04 -16.99
N LYS A 802 -3.05 15.46 -16.11
CA LYS A 802 -2.88 15.96 -14.74
C LYS A 802 -1.59 15.43 -14.10
N ALA A 803 -0.97 16.26 -13.27
CA ALA A 803 0.21 15.90 -12.48
C ALA A 803 -0.06 14.86 -11.36
N SER A 804 -1.29 14.76 -10.87
CA SER A 804 -1.64 13.85 -9.77
C SER A 804 -1.69 12.39 -10.23
N GLY A 805 -1.28 11.45 -9.36
CA GLY A 805 -1.47 10.00 -9.55
C GLY A 805 -2.86 9.47 -9.15
N THR A 806 -3.81 10.32 -8.73
CA THR A 806 -5.16 9.87 -8.36
C THR A 806 -5.86 9.18 -9.54
N ALA A 807 -6.60 8.09 -9.31
CA ALA A 807 -7.36 7.44 -10.36
C ALA A 807 -8.41 8.39 -11.00
N VAL A 808 -8.75 8.13 -12.26
CA VAL A 808 -9.81 8.81 -12.99
C VAL A 808 -10.95 7.83 -13.23
N ASP A 809 -12.18 8.21 -12.94
CA ASP A 809 -13.37 7.41 -13.25
C ASP A 809 -14.06 7.97 -14.50
N LEU A 810 -14.31 7.15 -15.52
CA LEU A 810 -15.01 7.60 -16.73
C LEU A 810 -16.45 8.06 -16.44
N ALA A 811 -17.07 7.64 -15.34
CA ALA A 811 -18.32 8.20 -14.85
C ALA A 811 -18.18 9.66 -14.37
N ASP A 812 -17.00 10.07 -13.87
CA ASP A 812 -16.67 11.48 -13.59
C ASP A 812 -16.50 12.26 -14.90
N ILE A 813 -15.80 11.69 -15.88
CA ILE A 813 -15.63 12.29 -17.21
C ILE A 813 -16.98 12.52 -17.90
N ALA A 814 -17.90 11.55 -17.84
CA ALA A 814 -19.26 11.69 -18.37
C ALA A 814 -20.08 12.80 -17.68
N ARG A 815 -19.68 13.19 -16.46
CA ARG A 815 -20.24 14.31 -15.70
C ARG A 815 -19.48 15.62 -15.92
N GLY A 816 -18.50 15.65 -16.82
CA GLY A 816 -17.71 16.85 -17.14
C GLY A 816 -16.67 17.21 -16.07
N ILE A 817 -16.11 16.22 -15.38
CA ILE A 817 -14.98 16.39 -14.46
C ILE A 817 -13.74 15.85 -15.16
N GLY A 818 -12.70 16.66 -15.32
CA GLY A 818 -11.42 16.21 -15.88
C GLY A 818 -11.50 15.72 -17.34
N GLY A 819 -12.53 16.09 -18.09
CA GLY A 819 -12.74 15.65 -19.46
C GLY A 819 -14.19 15.78 -19.92
N PHE A 820 -14.51 15.13 -21.05
CA PHE A 820 -15.89 14.98 -21.53
C PHE A 820 -16.12 13.70 -22.34
N LYS A 821 -17.38 13.29 -22.45
CA LYS A 821 -17.81 12.10 -23.18
C LYS A 821 -18.28 12.42 -24.60
N ILE A 822 -17.93 11.60 -25.57
CA ILE A 822 -18.38 11.66 -26.96
C ILE A 822 -19.26 10.44 -27.19
N ASN A 823 -20.56 10.67 -27.41
CA ASN A 823 -21.56 9.63 -27.57
C ASN A 823 -21.69 9.19 -29.03
N GLY A 824 -21.66 7.88 -29.25
CA GLY A 824 -21.95 7.27 -30.54
C GLY A 824 -23.35 7.60 -31.06
N ALA A 825 -23.53 7.50 -32.38
CA ALA A 825 -24.69 8.08 -33.04
C ALA A 825 -25.89 7.13 -33.17
N SER A 826 -25.66 5.82 -33.37
CA SER A 826 -26.71 4.86 -33.68
C SER A 826 -26.41 3.45 -33.14
N TYR A 827 -27.45 2.62 -33.13
CA TYR A 827 -27.42 1.25 -32.62
C TYR A 827 -26.32 0.41 -33.26
N ARG A 828 -25.44 -0.17 -32.43
CA ARG A 828 -24.33 -1.04 -32.83
C ARG A 828 -23.37 -0.42 -33.83
N ASP A 829 -23.22 0.91 -33.83
CA ASP A 829 -22.15 1.57 -34.59
C ASP A 829 -20.76 1.23 -34.02
N GLU A 830 -20.70 0.83 -32.75
CA GLU A 830 -19.49 0.52 -31.99
C GLU A 830 -18.47 1.67 -32.02
N THR A 831 -18.96 2.91 -31.88
CA THR A 831 -18.14 4.12 -31.90
C THR A 831 -17.03 4.03 -30.85
N GLY A 832 -15.79 4.34 -31.24
CA GLY A 832 -14.63 4.25 -30.35
C GLY A 832 -13.92 2.90 -30.40
N PHE A 833 -14.28 2.03 -31.35
CA PHE A 833 -13.51 0.81 -31.64
C PHE A 833 -12.07 1.10 -32.09
N SER A 834 -11.88 2.25 -32.74
CA SER A 834 -10.56 2.83 -32.99
C SER A 834 -10.60 4.34 -32.75
N VAL A 835 -9.51 4.88 -32.23
CA VAL A 835 -9.34 6.31 -31.95
C VAL A 835 -7.91 6.72 -32.30
N SER A 836 -7.72 7.97 -32.72
CA SER A 836 -6.41 8.56 -32.98
C SER A 836 -6.50 10.07 -32.83
N ALA A 837 -5.37 10.73 -32.56
CA ALA A 837 -5.23 12.14 -32.97
C ALA A 837 -5.38 12.22 -34.50
N ALA A 838 -5.87 13.35 -34.99
CA ALA A 838 -6.06 13.60 -36.42
C ALA A 838 -5.04 14.63 -36.96
N GLY A 839 -4.23 15.23 -36.09
CA GLY A 839 -3.45 16.43 -36.41
C GLY A 839 -4.36 17.66 -36.57
N ASP A 840 -3.82 18.75 -37.13
CA ASP A 840 -4.60 19.95 -37.45
C ASP A 840 -5.18 19.82 -38.87
N VAL A 841 -6.40 19.27 -38.98
CA VAL A 841 -7.01 18.96 -40.28
C VAL A 841 -7.69 20.16 -40.91
N ASN A 842 -7.95 21.21 -40.12
CA ASN A 842 -8.70 22.40 -40.55
C ASN A 842 -7.83 23.68 -40.59
N GLY A 843 -6.58 23.62 -40.12
CA GLY A 843 -5.61 24.70 -40.11
C GLY A 843 -5.81 25.74 -39.00
N ASP A 844 -6.49 25.40 -37.91
CA ASP A 844 -6.76 26.29 -36.78
C ASP A 844 -5.70 26.22 -35.66
N SER A 845 -4.67 25.40 -35.87
CA SER A 845 -3.53 25.14 -34.96
C SER A 845 -3.88 24.35 -33.69
N TYR A 846 -5.08 23.80 -33.57
CA TYR A 846 -5.41 22.81 -32.56
C TYR A 846 -5.33 21.41 -33.15
N ALA A 847 -4.95 20.44 -32.32
CA ALA A 847 -5.02 19.04 -32.70
C ALA A 847 -6.48 18.58 -32.69
N ASP A 848 -6.90 17.93 -33.76
CA ASP A 848 -8.22 17.36 -33.93
C ASP A 848 -8.23 15.88 -33.55
N LEU A 849 -9.42 15.32 -33.37
CA LEU A 849 -9.64 13.94 -32.94
C LEU A 849 -10.26 13.13 -34.08
N LEU A 850 -9.84 11.88 -34.24
CA LEU A 850 -10.38 10.94 -35.22
C LEU A 850 -10.94 9.70 -34.52
N ILE A 851 -12.20 9.38 -34.80
CA ILE A 851 -12.96 8.33 -34.11
C ILE A 851 -13.60 7.39 -35.13
N GLY A 852 -13.31 6.10 -35.02
CA GLY A 852 -13.90 5.05 -35.85
C GLY A 852 -15.26 4.56 -35.33
N ALA A 853 -16.16 4.22 -36.26
CA ALA A 853 -17.46 3.59 -36.03
C ALA A 853 -17.70 2.53 -37.13
N ASN A 854 -17.03 1.38 -36.99
CA ASN A 854 -16.83 0.41 -38.06
C ASN A 854 -18.07 -0.38 -38.47
N PHE A 855 -19.18 -0.23 -37.77
CA PHE A 855 -20.46 -0.86 -38.09
C PHE A 855 -21.56 0.17 -38.41
N ASP A 856 -21.21 1.43 -38.64
CA ASP A 856 -22.17 2.45 -39.05
C ASP A 856 -22.90 2.07 -40.36
N ASP A 857 -24.23 2.22 -40.33
CA ASP A 857 -25.13 1.75 -41.38
C ASP A 857 -25.56 2.83 -42.38
N THR A 858 -24.99 4.04 -42.33
CA THR A 858 -25.44 5.20 -43.14
C THR A 858 -25.47 4.90 -44.65
N LYS A 859 -24.57 4.03 -45.12
CA LYS A 859 -24.46 3.60 -46.54
C LYS A 859 -24.83 2.14 -46.78
N GLY A 860 -25.58 1.55 -45.86
CA GLY A 860 -25.95 0.14 -45.85
C GLY A 860 -25.23 -0.62 -44.73
N THR A 861 -25.69 -1.85 -44.49
CA THR A 861 -25.25 -2.67 -43.35
C THR A 861 -23.73 -2.77 -43.26
N ASP A 862 -23.16 -2.42 -42.10
CA ASP A 862 -21.73 -2.52 -41.79
C ASP A 862 -20.83 -1.76 -42.79
N ALA A 863 -21.33 -0.68 -43.40
CA ALA A 863 -20.50 0.15 -44.29
C ALA A 863 -19.35 0.81 -43.52
N GLY A 864 -19.61 1.15 -42.26
CA GLY A 864 -18.68 1.83 -41.37
C GLY A 864 -18.59 3.33 -41.64
N ALA A 865 -18.05 4.04 -40.66
CA ALA A 865 -17.82 5.48 -40.70
C ALA A 865 -16.63 5.85 -39.82
N ALA A 866 -16.17 7.09 -39.98
CA ALA A 866 -15.32 7.76 -39.01
C ALA A 866 -15.83 9.18 -38.76
N TYR A 867 -15.38 9.79 -37.68
CA TYR A 867 -15.76 11.13 -37.27
C TYR A 867 -14.50 11.93 -36.93
N VAL A 868 -14.46 13.15 -37.42
CA VAL A 868 -13.46 14.13 -37.02
C VAL A 868 -14.11 15.11 -36.06
N LEU A 869 -13.45 15.38 -34.95
CA LEU A 869 -13.88 16.37 -33.96
C LEU A 869 -12.80 17.42 -33.80
N TYR A 870 -13.17 18.70 -33.96
CA TYR A 870 -12.19 19.78 -33.98
C TYR A 870 -11.69 20.15 -32.59
N GLY A 871 -10.37 20.27 -32.43
CA GLY A 871 -9.73 20.81 -31.23
C GLY A 871 -10.13 22.27 -30.99
N ARG A 872 -10.25 22.69 -29.73
CA ARG A 872 -10.52 24.10 -29.37
C ARG A 872 -10.28 24.35 -27.89
N ALA A 873 -9.82 25.55 -27.56
CA ALA A 873 -9.57 25.95 -26.17
C ALA A 873 -10.83 26.04 -25.28
N ASP A 874 -12.03 26.15 -25.88
CA ASP A 874 -13.30 26.39 -25.18
C ASP A 874 -14.20 25.15 -25.07
N TRP A 875 -13.63 23.93 -25.15
CA TRP A 875 -14.38 22.71 -24.80
C TRP A 875 -14.97 22.78 -23.38
N ILE A 876 -14.32 23.53 -22.49
CA ILE A 876 -14.77 23.85 -21.14
C ILE A 876 -15.09 25.35 -21.14
N GLY A 877 -16.38 25.70 -21.24
CA GLY A 877 -16.83 27.10 -21.46
C GLY A 877 -16.43 28.13 -20.40
#